data_AF-A0A8T1QCU0-F1
#
_entry.id   AF-A0A8T1QCU0-F1
#
_cell.length_a   1.000
_cell.length_b   1.000
_cell.length_c   1.000
_cell.angle_alpha   90.00
_cell.angle_beta   90.00
_cell.angle_gamma   90.00
#
_symmetry.space_group_name_H-M   'P 1'
#
loop_
_entity.id
_entity.type
_entity.pdbx_description
1 polymer ?
#
loop_
_entity_poly.entity_id
_entity_poly.type
_entity_poly.pdbx_seq_one_letter_code
_entity_poly.pdbx_strand_id
1 'polypeptide(L)'
;MSHLVNIALACRISCLKHLTQLHAILIRNSLHHHNYWVALLLNHCTRFDAPLTYARLIFNSVPFPDGRVFTAMLRYYSHQGTHNEVFSLFRHMQRSGIRPGIFVYPMLIKLAGKAGFVFRAHLLKLGLSLDRYARNAIMETYVKNGALEVARELFDEMPEKTLADWNSMISGYWKWGDEVEATRLFNIMSERNIITWTTMVTGYSKIMDLKSARRYFSEMPEKSVVSWNAMLAGYAQNGFPMEALRLFDDMLDVGVQPNATTWVIVISLLSLRGDPSHADSLVRKLDQKKMQLNCFVQTALLDMHAKCGSLETAQKIFYGLDTYRNSVTWNAMISAYTRAGNLISARELFDNMPEKNVVSWNSMISGYAQNGQPAMAIELFKDMINSKDSKPDEVTMVSVFSACGHLGALKLGNWVVNTLDENHINLSISGYNSLIFMYSRCGSMEDAKRIFHKMVTKDVVSYNTLIAGLATHGHGMEAIELISKMKQEGTEPDRVTYIGLLTACSHAGLMEEGWKLFRLIQSPSVDHYACMVDLLGRLGELDEAKKLIESMPMEPHAGVYGSLLNASRIHKRVELGELAAKKLFELEPYNSGNYILLSNIYASASRWEDVERVRGTMRKVGVRKTTGWSWVEDKGKMHKFIAGDRLHERSDDIYRILSELGMKMRRDGYTADKSCVLRDVEEEEKEEMVGTHSEKLAICFALLVSEAGAVIRVVKNLRVCLDCHAAIKMISKLEGREIIVRDNNRFHCFSNGLCSCKDYW
;
A
#
# COMPACT_ATOMS: atom_id res chain seq x y z
N MET A 1 -25.02 12.12 64.92
CA MET A 1 -23.77 11.45 64.50
C MET A 1 -23.61 11.31 62.97
N SER A 2 -24.52 11.85 62.14
CA SER A 2 -24.67 11.49 60.72
C SER A 2 -24.06 12.48 59.69
N HIS A 3 -23.55 13.64 60.09
CA HIS A 3 -23.02 14.63 59.13
C HIS A 3 -21.49 14.59 58.95
N LEU A 4 -20.74 14.20 59.99
CA LEU A 4 -19.27 14.12 59.98
C LEU A 4 -18.71 12.83 59.34
N VAL A 5 -19.47 11.72 59.38
CA VAL A 5 -19.11 10.46 58.70
C VAL A 5 -19.21 10.58 57.17
N ASN A 6 -20.10 11.45 56.68
CA ASN A 6 -20.38 11.63 55.25
C ASN A 6 -19.27 12.35 54.47
N ILE A 7 -18.50 13.23 55.14
CA ILE A 7 -17.39 13.97 54.49
C ILE A 7 -16.08 13.18 54.59
N ALA A 8 -15.87 12.41 55.66
CA ALA A 8 -14.62 11.67 55.90
C ALA A 8 -14.48 10.39 55.04
N LEU A 9 -15.56 9.69 54.69
CA LEU A 9 -15.48 8.47 53.86
C LEU A 9 -15.37 8.76 52.35
N ALA A 10 -15.96 9.85 51.85
CA ALA A 10 -15.88 10.20 50.42
C ALA A 10 -14.48 10.66 50.00
N CYS A 11 -13.67 11.21 50.92
CA CYS A 11 -12.33 11.74 50.64
C CYS A 11 -11.19 10.69 50.64
N ARG A 12 -11.45 9.40 50.94
CA ARG A 12 -10.39 8.34 51.02
C ARG A 12 -10.50 7.22 49.97
N ILE A 13 -11.34 7.39 48.95
CA ILE A 13 -11.48 6.38 47.88
C ILE A 13 -10.44 6.65 46.80
N SER A 14 -9.40 5.82 46.73
CA SER A 14 -8.30 5.92 45.76
C SER A 14 -8.22 4.73 44.80
N CYS A 15 -8.97 3.66 45.05
CA CYS A 15 -8.96 2.45 44.22
C CYS A 15 -10.28 1.69 44.31
N LEU A 16 -10.49 0.75 43.38
CA LEU A 16 -11.69 -0.10 43.29
C LEU A 16 -11.97 -0.89 44.57
N LYS A 17 -10.92 -1.30 45.31
CA LYS A 17 -11.05 -2.03 46.59
C LYS A 17 -11.67 -1.15 47.70
N HIS A 18 -11.34 0.14 47.73
CA HIS A 18 -11.98 1.08 48.67
C HIS A 18 -13.44 1.34 48.29
N LEU A 19 -13.75 1.34 46.99
CA LEU A 19 -15.13 1.47 46.50
C LEU A 19 -16.00 0.28 46.92
N THR A 20 -15.51 -0.95 46.78
CA THR A 20 -16.25 -2.16 47.21
C THR A 20 -16.43 -2.22 48.72
N GLN A 21 -15.44 -1.76 49.50
CA GLN A 21 -15.56 -1.62 50.96
C GLN A 21 -16.63 -0.60 51.36
N LEU A 22 -16.67 0.56 50.70
CA LEU A 22 -17.73 1.55 50.92
C LEU A 22 -19.10 0.97 50.60
N HIS A 23 -19.23 0.27 49.46
CA HIS A 23 -20.50 -0.37 49.09
C HIS A 23 -20.94 -1.41 50.14
N ALA A 24 -20.04 -2.23 50.67
CA ALA A 24 -20.34 -3.18 51.75
C ALA A 24 -20.78 -2.48 53.05
N ILE A 25 -20.15 -1.36 53.43
CA ILE A 25 -20.54 -0.56 54.59
C ILE A 25 -21.94 0.03 54.39
N LEU A 26 -22.26 0.52 53.18
CA LEU A 26 -23.59 1.03 52.85
C LEU A 26 -24.66 -0.06 52.88
N ILE A 27 -24.32 -1.29 52.49
CA ILE A 27 -25.23 -2.45 52.62
C ILE A 27 -25.51 -2.76 54.08
N ARG A 28 -24.46 -2.85 54.92
CA ARG A 28 -24.59 -3.16 56.36
C ARG A 28 -25.45 -2.14 57.12
N ASN A 29 -25.47 -0.89 56.66
CA ASN A 29 -26.27 0.18 57.25
C ASN A 29 -27.60 0.45 56.52
N SER A 30 -28.00 -0.42 55.58
CA SER A 30 -29.23 -0.29 54.78
C SER A 30 -29.32 1.01 53.96
N LEU A 31 -28.18 1.63 53.64
CA LEU A 31 -28.10 2.89 52.88
C LEU A 31 -27.94 2.70 51.36
N HIS A 32 -27.65 1.48 50.92
CA HIS A 32 -27.37 1.11 49.52
C HIS A 32 -28.56 1.25 48.55
N HIS A 33 -29.77 1.48 49.04
CA HIS A 33 -30.97 1.74 48.24
C HIS A 33 -31.28 3.25 48.07
N HIS A 34 -30.52 4.15 48.72
CA HIS A 34 -30.76 5.59 48.63
C HIS A 34 -30.08 6.20 47.39
N ASN A 35 -30.84 6.98 46.62
CA ASN A 35 -30.41 7.64 45.39
C ASN A 35 -29.06 8.39 45.50
N TYR A 36 -28.83 9.11 46.60
CA TYR A 36 -27.58 9.85 46.82
C TYR A 36 -26.34 8.93 46.82
N TRP A 37 -26.38 7.84 47.58
CA TRP A 37 -25.25 6.93 47.72
C TRP A 37 -24.99 6.13 46.45
N VAL A 38 -26.06 5.73 45.75
CA VAL A 38 -25.96 5.02 44.48
C VAL A 38 -25.37 5.92 43.40
N ALA A 39 -25.80 7.17 43.28
CA ALA A 39 -25.20 8.11 42.34
C ALA A 39 -23.72 8.37 42.65
N LEU A 40 -23.33 8.43 43.93
CA LEU A 40 -21.94 8.58 44.35
C LEU A 40 -21.09 7.35 43.96
N LEU A 41 -21.57 6.15 44.26
CA LEU A 41 -20.90 4.90 43.89
C LEU A 41 -20.69 4.79 42.38
N LEU A 42 -21.71 5.12 41.57
CA LEU A 42 -21.63 5.09 40.10
C LEU A 42 -20.63 6.10 39.51
N ASN A 43 -20.53 7.30 40.10
CA ASN A 43 -19.49 8.26 39.68
C ASN A 43 -18.08 7.72 39.98
N HIS A 44 -17.89 7.03 41.11
CA HIS A 44 -16.62 6.37 41.41
C HIS A 44 -16.37 5.13 40.53
N CYS A 45 -17.41 4.38 40.15
CA CYS A 45 -17.30 3.32 39.14
C CYS A 45 -16.76 3.85 37.81
N THR A 46 -17.19 5.06 37.41
CA THR A 46 -16.68 5.73 36.21
C THR A 46 -15.21 6.12 36.38
N ARG A 47 -14.85 6.67 37.54
CA ARG A 47 -13.48 7.12 37.82
C ARG A 47 -12.46 5.98 37.89
N PHE A 48 -12.85 4.81 38.39
CA PHE A 48 -11.96 3.67 38.62
C PHE A 48 -12.15 2.53 37.61
N ASP A 49 -12.89 2.79 36.52
CA ASP A 49 -13.15 1.82 35.45
C ASP A 49 -13.67 0.47 35.99
N ALA A 50 -14.64 0.54 36.91
CA ALA A 50 -15.18 -0.64 37.57
C ALA A 50 -15.89 -1.56 36.56
N PRO A 51 -15.96 -2.89 36.80
CA PRO A 51 -16.64 -3.81 35.88
C PRO A 51 -18.13 -3.49 35.65
N LEU A 52 -18.59 -3.69 34.41
CA LEU A 52 -19.97 -3.43 33.97
C LEU A 52 -21.03 -4.15 34.84
N THR A 53 -20.74 -5.39 35.22
CA THR A 53 -21.62 -6.21 36.08
C THR A 53 -21.81 -5.57 37.46
N TYR A 54 -20.74 -4.98 38.01
CA TYR A 54 -20.76 -4.33 39.31
C TYR A 54 -21.53 -3.00 39.28
N ALA A 55 -21.32 -2.18 38.25
CA ALA A 55 -22.06 -0.93 38.08
C ALA A 55 -23.58 -1.17 37.89
N ARG A 56 -23.96 -2.21 37.13
CA ARG A 56 -25.38 -2.61 36.97
C ARG A 56 -25.99 -3.08 38.28
N LEU A 57 -25.25 -3.83 39.09
CA LEU A 57 -25.71 -4.28 40.40
C LEU A 57 -25.98 -3.09 41.35
N ILE A 58 -25.12 -2.08 41.34
CA ILE A 58 -25.33 -0.83 42.08
C ILE A 58 -26.55 -0.06 41.55
N PHE A 59 -26.72 0.04 40.24
CA PHE A 59 -27.87 0.75 39.67
C PHE A 59 -29.20 0.07 40.03
N ASN A 60 -29.25 -1.26 39.93
CA ASN A 60 -30.44 -2.06 40.21
C ASN A 60 -30.76 -2.18 41.71
N SER A 61 -29.89 -1.71 42.61
CA SER A 61 -30.21 -1.69 44.04
C SER A 61 -31.29 -0.65 44.35
N VAL A 62 -31.50 0.38 43.52
CA VAL A 62 -32.54 1.39 43.79
C VAL A 62 -33.84 1.04 43.05
N PRO A 63 -34.97 0.86 43.76
CA PRO A 63 -36.24 0.54 43.12
C PRO A 63 -36.85 1.73 42.35
N PHE A 64 -36.58 2.97 42.78
CA PHE A 64 -37.03 4.20 42.11
C PHE A 64 -35.85 5.16 41.89
N PRO A 65 -35.03 4.93 40.84
CA PRO A 65 -33.87 5.77 40.58
C PRO A 65 -34.28 7.19 40.18
N ASP A 66 -33.66 8.20 40.78
CA ASP A 66 -33.88 9.60 40.42
C ASP A 66 -33.00 10.05 39.24
N GLY A 67 -33.18 11.30 38.79
CA GLY A 67 -32.39 11.84 37.68
C GLY A 67 -30.88 11.85 37.92
N ARG A 68 -30.41 11.88 39.18
CA ARG A 68 -28.97 11.87 39.52
C ARG A 68 -28.39 10.48 39.31
N VAL A 69 -29.11 9.43 39.71
CA VAL A 69 -28.71 8.03 39.51
C VAL A 69 -28.68 7.69 38.02
N PHE A 70 -29.72 8.07 37.27
CA PHE A 70 -29.74 7.92 35.81
C PHE A 70 -28.57 8.63 35.12
N THR A 71 -28.30 9.87 35.50
CA THR A 71 -27.19 10.65 34.92
C THR A 71 -25.83 10.01 35.21
N ALA A 72 -25.61 9.51 36.43
CA ALA A 72 -24.35 8.85 36.80
C ALA A 72 -24.14 7.54 36.03
N MET A 73 -25.19 6.75 35.82
CA MET A 73 -25.12 5.51 35.05
C MET A 73 -24.93 5.78 33.54
N LEU A 74 -25.57 6.82 33.00
CA LEU A 74 -25.35 7.24 31.61
C LEU A 74 -23.89 7.67 31.37
N ARG A 75 -23.28 8.40 32.31
CA ARG A 75 -21.84 8.74 32.25
C ARG A 75 -20.96 7.49 32.24
N TYR A 76 -21.28 6.53 33.10
CA TYR A 76 -20.54 5.28 33.15
C TYR A 76 -20.61 4.53 31.81
N TYR A 77 -21.80 4.33 31.24
CA TYR A 77 -21.95 3.68 29.93
C TYR A 77 -21.26 4.45 28.79
N SER A 78 -21.31 5.79 28.82
CA SER A 78 -20.59 6.60 27.85
C SER A 78 -19.07 6.48 27.99
N HIS A 79 -18.54 6.29 29.19
CA HIS A 79 -17.11 6.09 29.42
C HIS A 79 -16.64 4.72 28.90
N GLN A 80 -17.47 3.68 29.08
CA GLN A 80 -17.19 2.31 28.61
C GLN A 80 -17.36 2.11 27.09
N GLY A 81 -17.83 3.11 26.34
CA GLY A 81 -18.08 3.00 24.90
C GLY A 81 -19.29 2.12 24.54
N THR A 82 -20.18 1.82 25.49
CA THR A 82 -21.36 0.96 25.25
C THR A 82 -22.54 1.78 24.73
N HIS A 83 -22.52 2.08 23.43
CA HIS A 83 -23.46 3.03 22.78
C HIS A 83 -24.94 2.64 22.90
N ASN A 84 -25.27 1.35 22.72
CA ASN A 84 -26.66 0.87 22.71
C ASN A 84 -27.32 0.97 24.10
N GLU A 85 -26.54 0.71 25.14
CA GLU A 85 -26.93 0.76 26.54
C GLU A 85 -27.24 2.18 26.98
N VAL A 86 -26.51 3.18 26.48
CA VAL A 86 -26.80 4.60 26.75
C VAL A 86 -28.19 4.97 26.23
N PHE A 87 -28.51 4.62 24.99
CA PHE A 87 -29.82 4.95 24.41
C PHE A 87 -30.97 4.16 25.05
N SER A 88 -30.74 2.89 25.39
CA SER A 88 -31.72 2.06 26.11
C SER A 88 -32.03 2.65 27.49
N LEU A 89 -30.99 3.03 28.25
CA LEU A 89 -31.13 3.62 29.57
C LEU A 89 -31.78 5.00 29.51
N PHE A 90 -31.49 5.80 28.49
CA PHE A 90 -32.17 7.08 28.28
C PHE A 90 -33.67 6.92 27.99
N ARG A 91 -34.05 5.94 27.16
CA ARG A 91 -35.47 5.61 26.96
C ARG A 91 -36.13 5.12 28.25
N HIS A 92 -35.42 4.34 29.07
CA HIS A 92 -35.91 3.91 30.37
C HIS A 92 -36.18 5.11 31.29
N MET A 93 -35.24 6.06 31.37
CA MET A 93 -35.40 7.32 32.11
C MET A 93 -36.66 8.10 31.68
N GLN A 94 -36.88 8.22 30.37
CA GLN A 94 -38.06 8.90 29.81
C GLN A 94 -39.37 8.18 30.14
N ARG A 95 -39.40 6.84 30.03
CA ARG A 95 -40.57 6.03 30.37
C ARG A 95 -40.92 6.09 31.86
N SER A 96 -39.92 6.28 32.72
CA SER A 96 -40.10 6.50 34.16
C SER A 96 -40.58 7.92 34.50
N GLY A 97 -40.83 8.79 33.51
CA GLY A 97 -41.33 10.14 33.71
C GLY A 97 -40.28 11.14 34.24
N ILE A 98 -39.00 10.75 34.27
CA ILE A 98 -37.94 11.58 34.83
C ILE A 98 -37.39 12.50 33.74
N ARG A 99 -37.42 13.81 34.00
CA ARG A 99 -36.86 14.80 33.08
C ARG A 99 -35.33 14.67 33.03
N PRO A 100 -34.74 14.48 31.83
CA PRO A 100 -33.28 14.45 31.70
C PRO A 100 -32.66 15.79 32.07
N GLY A 101 -31.62 15.75 32.90
CA GLY A 101 -30.81 16.93 33.20
C GLY A 101 -30.06 17.41 31.96
N ILE A 102 -29.76 18.71 31.92
CA ILE A 102 -29.14 19.35 30.75
C ILE A 102 -27.78 18.73 30.35
N PHE A 103 -27.04 18.23 31.33
CA PHE A 103 -25.73 17.60 31.13
C PHE A 103 -25.78 16.23 30.43
N VAL A 104 -26.96 15.63 30.26
CA VAL A 104 -27.13 14.35 29.57
C VAL A 104 -27.10 14.52 28.05
N TYR A 105 -27.57 15.68 27.55
CA TYR A 105 -27.72 15.91 26.11
C TYR A 105 -26.40 15.99 25.34
N PRO A 106 -25.34 16.69 25.81
CA PRO A 106 -24.04 16.68 25.13
C PRO A 106 -23.49 15.27 24.90
N MET A 107 -23.68 14.37 25.86
CA MET A 107 -23.27 12.97 25.77
C MET A 107 -24.09 12.21 24.72
N LEU A 108 -25.42 12.33 24.77
CA LEU A 108 -26.30 11.67 23.80
C LEU A 108 -26.05 12.16 22.38
N ILE A 109 -25.83 13.46 22.22
CA ILE A 109 -25.58 14.10 20.92
C ILE A 109 -24.21 13.65 20.37
N LYS A 110 -23.17 13.62 21.21
CA LYS A 110 -21.86 13.08 20.84
C LYS A 110 -21.94 11.62 20.39
N LEU A 111 -22.71 10.78 21.09
CA LEU A 111 -22.84 9.34 20.77
C LEU A 111 -23.77 9.07 19.58
N ALA A 112 -24.74 9.94 19.32
CA ALA A 112 -25.70 9.79 18.23
C ALA A 112 -25.18 10.25 16.86
N GLY A 113 -24.06 10.99 16.83
CA GLY A 113 -23.46 11.48 15.59
C GLY A 113 -24.47 12.27 14.75
N LYS A 114 -24.69 11.85 13.49
CA LYS A 114 -25.68 12.47 12.59
C LYS A 114 -27.10 12.43 13.14
N ALA A 115 -27.50 11.43 13.94
CA ALA A 115 -28.84 11.35 14.55
C ALA A 115 -29.05 12.31 15.74
N GLY A 116 -28.02 13.11 16.07
CA GLY A 116 -28.05 14.12 17.14
C GLY A 116 -29.18 15.17 17.01
N PHE A 117 -29.72 15.37 15.79
CA PHE A 117 -30.83 16.30 15.54
C PHE A 117 -32.10 15.98 16.33
N VAL A 118 -32.35 14.69 16.63
CA VAL A 118 -33.53 14.27 17.41
C VAL A 118 -33.47 14.84 18.82
N PHE A 119 -32.27 14.93 19.39
CA PHE A 119 -32.06 15.49 20.73
C PHE A 119 -32.15 17.03 20.74
N ARG A 120 -31.88 17.73 19.62
CA ARG A 120 -32.16 19.18 19.48
C ARG A 120 -33.65 19.47 19.57
N ALA A 121 -34.49 18.73 18.84
CA ALA A 121 -35.94 18.88 18.91
C ALA A 121 -36.47 18.64 20.34
N HIS A 122 -35.87 17.68 21.05
CA HIS A 122 -36.20 17.42 22.45
C HIS A 122 -35.77 18.56 23.39
N LEU A 123 -34.59 19.14 23.19
CA LEU A 123 -34.11 20.31 23.96
C LEU A 123 -34.97 21.55 23.74
N LEU A 124 -35.40 21.80 22.50
CA LEU A 124 -36.31 22.91 22.15
C LEU A 124 -37.67 22.74 22.83
N LYS A 125 -38.26 21.53 22.78
CA LYS A 125 -39.53 21.23 23.47
C LYS A 125 -39.46 21.41 24.99
N LEU A 126 -38.28 21.30 25.58
CA LEU A 126 -38.06 21.48 27.02
C LEU A 126 -37.74 22.93 27.41
N GLY A 127 -37.64 23.86 26.45
CA GLY A 127 -37.27 25.26 26.73
C GLY A 127 -35.83 25.45 27.21
N LEU A 128 -34.96 24.45 27.00
CA LEU A 128 -33.56 24.45 27.45
C LEU A 128 -32.58 24.93 26.37
N SER A 129 -33.08 25.45 25.25
CA SER A 129 -32.28 25.94 24.11
C SER A 129 -31.46 27.20 24.40
N LEU A 130 -31.76 27.90 25.50
CA LEU A 130 -31.06 29.10 25.96
C LEU A 130 -29.80 28.80 26.80
N ASP A 131 -29.58 27.54 27.17
CA ASP A 131 -28.39 27.17 27.93
C ASP A 131 -27.14 27.17 27.07
N ARG A 132 -26.13 27.93 27.52
CA ARG A 132 -24.88 28.16 26.81
C ARG A 132 -24.06 26.89 26.57
N TYR A 133 -24.03 25.96 27.55
CA TYR A 133 -23.24 24.74 27.46
C TYR A 133 -23.87 23.72 26.53
N ALA A 134 -25.20 23.58 26.58
CA ALA A 134 -25.93 22.73 25.64
C ALA A 134 -25.76 23.22 24.20
N ARG A 135 -25.87 24.54 23.96
CA ARG A 135 -25.75 25.13 22.62
C ARG A 135 -24.36 24.93 22.00
N ASN A 136 -23.29 25.14 22.77
CA ASN A 136 -21.92 24.92 22.30
C ASN A 136 -21.67 23.44 21.94
N ALA A 137 -22.07 22.50 22.79
CA ALA A 137 -21.94 21.07 22.49
C ALA A 137 -22.72 20.63 21.24
N ILE A 138 -23.91 21.22 21.02
CA ILE A 138 -24.72 20.98 19.82
C ILE A 138 -24.00 21.53 18.58
N MET A 139 -23.52 22.77 18.64
CA MET A 139 -22.80 23.42 17.56
C MET A 139 -21.54 22.63 17.17
N GLU A 140 -20.69 22.27 18.14
CA GLU A 140 -19.49 21.45 17.92
C GLU A 140 -19.83 20.10 17.28
N THR A 141 -20.98 19.51 17.63
CA THR A 141 -21.43 18.26 17.02
C THR A 141 -21.89 18.46 15.58
N TYR A 142 -22.62 19.53 15.27
CA TYR A 142 -23.01 19.83 13.89
C TYR A 142 -21.80 20.12 13.01
N VAL A 143 -20.84 20.91 13.52
CA VAL A 143 -19.54 21.14 12.88
C VAL A 143 -18.80 19.83 12.62
N LYS A 144 -18.70 18.94 13.62
CA LYS A 144 -18.00 17.65 13.46
C LYS A 144 -18.62 16.77 12.37
N ASN A 145 -19.94 16.84 12.18
CA ASN A 145 -20.73 16.02 11.26
C ASN A 145 -21.03 16.68 9.90
N GLY A 146 -20.63 17.93 9.69
CA GLY A 146 -20.74 18.62 8.39
C GLY A 146 -22.05 19.35 8.12
N ALA A 147 -22.92 19.49 9.12
CA ALA A 147 -24.15 20.28 9.00
C ALA A 147 -23.85 21.78 9.30
N LEU A 148 -23.05 22.41 8.44
CA LEU A 148 -22.50 23.74 8.68
C LEU A 148 -23.56 24.85 8.67
N GLU A 149 -24.58 24.75 7.82
CA GLU A 149 -25.70 25.72 7.78
C GLU A 149 -26.42 25.78 9.13
N VAL A 150 -26.74 24.63 9.70
CA VAL A 150 -27.43 24.52 10.98
C VAL A 150 -26.53 24.96 12.14
N ALA A 151 -25.24 24.63 12.07
CA ALA A 151 -24.26 25.13 13.04
C ALA A 151 -24.16 26.66 12.98
N ARG A 152 -24.25 27.24 11.77
CA ARG A 152 -24.19 28.67 11.52
C ARG A 152 -25.40 29.41 12.06
N GLU A 153 -26.61 28.90 11.85
CA GLU A 153 -27.83 29.44 12.45
C GLU A 153 -27.71 29.52 13.98
N LEU A 154 -27.28 28.41 14.61
CA LEU A 154 -27.11 28.35 16.05
C LEU A 154 -26.04 29.31 16.57
N PHE A 155 -24.96 29.47 15.81
CA PHE A 155 -23.89 30.42 16.10
C PHE A 155 -24.41 31.86 16.02
N ASP A 156 -25.16 32.20 14.98
CA ASP A 156 -25.70 33.55 14.79
C ASP A 156 -26.72 33.91 15.89
N GLU A 157 -27.56 32.97 16.33
CA GLU A 157 -28.50 33.09 17.45
C GLU A 157 -27.83 33.27 18.84
N MET A 158 -26.49 33.15 18.95
CA MET A 158 -25.78 33.37 20.21
C MET A 158 -25.68 34.87 20.55
N PRO A 159 -26.25 35.31 21.71
CA PRO A 159 -26.17 36.71 22.14
C PRO A 159 -24.74 37.13 22.48
N GLU A 160 -23.95 36.20 23.04
CA GLU A 160 -22.50 36.38 23.27
C GLU A 160 -21.75 35.17 22.70
N LYS A 161 -20.73 35.44 21.88
CA LYS A 161 -19.89 34.42 21.22
C LYS A 161 -18.50 34.42 21.86
N THR A 162 -18.04 33.28 22.36
CA THR A 162 -16.67 33.14 22.88
C THR A 162 -15.67 32.87 21.77
N LEU A 163 -14.38 33.11 22.05
CA LEU A 163 -13.29 32.71 21.16
C LEU A 163 -13.34 31.22 20.78
N ALA A 164 -13.80 30.35 21.69
CA ALA A 164 -13.97 28.92 21.42
C ALA A 164 -15.09 28.64 20.40
N ASP A 165 -16.18 29.42 20.44
CA ASP A 165 -17.29 29.28 19.50
C ASP A 165 -16.85 29.69 18.09
N TRP A 166 -16.15 30.84 17.99
CA TRP A 166 -15.55 31.31 16.73
C TRP A 166 -14.55 30.30 16.15
N ASN A 167 -13.62 29.80 16.97
CA ASN A 167 -12.60 28.83 16.55
C ASN A 167 -13.23 27.51 16.09
N SER A 168 -14.28 27.05 16.77
CA SER A 168 -15.00 25.83 16.39
C SER A 168 -15.67 25.98 15.03
N MET A 169 -16.32 27.12 14.76
CA MET A 169 -16.93 27.39 13.46
C MET A 169 -15.89 27.50 12.35
N ILE A 170 -14.84 28.30 12.54
CA ILE A 170 -13.77 28.49 11.54
C ILE A 170 -13.08 27.15 11.24
N SER A 171 -12.71 26.38 12.27
CA SER A 171 -12.14 25.04 12.08
C SER A 171 -13.12 24.08 11.39
N GLY A 172 -14.42 24.26 11.60
CA GLY A 172 -15.48 23.50 10.96
C GLY A 172 -15.57 23.74 9.47
N TYR A 173 -15.63 25.01 9.06
CA TYR A 173 -15.64 25.40 7.66
C TYR A 173 -14.40 24.90 6.93
N TRP A 174 -13.21 25.02 7.53
CA TRP A 174 -11.98 24.43 6.99
C TRP A 174 -12.03 22.91 6.86
N LYS A 175 -12.63 22.20 7.82
CA LYS A 175 -12.73 20.73 7.79
C LYS A 175 -13.57 20.23 6.62
N TRP A 176 -14.60 20.98 6.23
CA TRP A 176 -15.52 20.60 5.16
C TRP A 176 -15.29 21.36 3.84
N GLY A 177 -14.18 22.09 3.74
CA GLY A 177 -13.70 22.67 2.48
C GLY A 177 -14.33 24.00 2.08
N ASP A 178 -14.98 24.72 3.00
CA ASP A 178 -15.57 26.04 2.73
C ASP A 178 -14.63 27.14 3.24
N GLU A 179 -13.66 27.51 2.39
CA GLU A 179 -12.68 28.55 2.67
C GLU A 179 -13.33 29.94 2.82
N VAL A 180 -14.37 30.21 2.02
CA VAL A 180 -14.95 31.55 1.89
C VAL A 180 -15.57 31.96 3.22
N GLU A 181 -16.39 31.09 3.81
CA GLU A 181 -17.02 31.38 5.09
C GLU A 181 -16.02 31.32 6.26
N ALA A 182 -15.01 30.44 6.21
CA ALA A 182 -13.93 30.43 7.21
C ALA A 182 -13.19 31.79 7.26
N THR A 183 -12.85 32.33 6.10
CA THR A 183 -12.15 33.62 5.96
C THR A 183 -13.07 34.79 6.33
N ARG A 184 -14.35 34.72 5.96
CA ARG A 184 -15.34 35.73 6.33
C ARG A 184 -15.51 35.81 7.84
N LEU A 185 -15.66 34.67 8.52
CA LEU A 185 -15.76 34.62 9.98
C LEU A 185 -14.49 35.15 10.65
N PHE A 186 -13.32 34.80 10.13
CA PHE A 186 -12.05 35.33 10.61
C PHE A 186 -11.98 36.86 10.53
N ASN A 187 -12.50 37.46 9.47
CA ASN A 187 -12.50 38.91 9.27
C ASN A 187 -13.51 39.66 10.16
N ILE A 188 -14.67 39.05 10.44
CA ILE A 188 -15.72 39.65 11.28
C ILE A 188 -15.39 39.56 12.77
N MET A 189 -14.60 38.57 13.18
CA MET A 189 -14.20 38.36 14.57
C MET A 189 -13.49 39.59 15.16
N SER A 190 -14.00 40.10 16.29
CA SER A 190 -13.47 41.32 16.93
C SER A 190 -12.10 41.11 17.57
N GLU A 191 -11.91 39.98 18.25
CA GLU A 191 -10.66 39.60 18.92
C GLU A 191 -10.16 38.27 18.37
N ARG A 192 -8.87 38.19 18.01
CA ARG A 192 -8.26 36.97 17.43
C ARG A 192 -7.14 36.50 18.34
N ASN A 193 -7.18 35.23 18.74
CA ASN A 193 -6.09 34.63 19.53
C ASN A 193 -5.18 33.77 18.65
N ILE A 194 -4.06 33.31 19.22
CA ILE A 194 -3.07 32.48 18.52
C ILE A 194 -3.71 31.22 17.90
N ILE A 195 -4.73 30.65 18.55
CA ILE A 195 -5.45 29.47 18.04
C ILE A 195 -6.19 29.83 16.75
N THR A 196 -6.92 30.94 16.70
CA THR A 196 -7.65 31.40 15.50
C THR A 196 -6.70 31.57 14.30
N TRP A 197 -5.57 32.26 14.51
CA TRP A 197 -4.56 32.46 13.47
C TRP A 197 -3.95 31.13 13.02
N THR A 198 -3.64 30.24 13.96
CA THR A 198 -3.09 28.92 13.65
C THR A 198 -4.08 28.07 12.85
N THR A 199 -5.38 28.15 13.16
CA THR A 199 -6.43 27.47 12.38
C THR A 199 -6.43 27.93 10.92
N MET A 200 -6.27 29.22 10.64
CA MET A 200 -6.15 29.73 9.26
C MET A 200 -4.91 29.16 8.55
N VAL A 201 -3.74 29.15 9.21
CA VAL A 201 -2.52 28.55 8.66
C VAL A 201 -2.72 27.08 8.30
N THR A 202 -3.30 26.30 9.22
CA THR A 202 -3.57 24.87 8.98
C THR A 202 -4.61 24.63 7.89
N GLY A 203 -5.62 25.51 7.79
CA GLY A 203 -6.67 25.44 6.78
C GLY A 203 -6.12 25.64 5.38
N TYR A 204 -5.41 26.75 5.17
CA TYR A 204 -4.74 27.05 3.90
C TYR A 204 -3.70 25.98 3.52
N SER A 205 -2.97 25.44 4.50
CA SER A 205 -2.02 24.34 4.25
C SER A 205 -2.71 23.06 3.74
N LYS A 206 -3.96 22.78 4.14
CA LYS A 206 -4.71 21.59 3.69
C LYS A 206 -5.19 21.69 2.24
N ILE A 207 -5.46 22.90 1.75
CA ILE A 207 -5.88 23.15 0.37
C ILE A 207 -4.70 23.47 -0.56
N MET A 208 -3.47 23.22 -0.09
CA MET A 208 -2.21 23.47 -0.81
C MET A 208 -1.90 24.93 -1.16
N ASP A 209 -2.65 25.92 -0.62
CA ASP A 209 -2.31 27.34 -0.74
C ASP A 209 -1.36 27.79 0.37
N LEU A 210 -0.10 27.40 0.20
CA LEU A 210 0.99 27.72 1.14
C LEU A 210 1.33 29.22 1.16
N LYS A 211 0.98 29.97 0.12
CA LYS A 211 1.24 31.42 0.04
C LYS A 211 0.35 32.16 1.03
N SER A 212 -0.95 31.84 1.04
CA SER A 212 -1.88 32.37 2.03
C SER A 212 -1.54 31.88 3.43
N ALA A 213 -1.22 30.58 3.60
CA ALA A 213 -0.78 30.05 4.90
C ALA A 213 0.43 30.83 5.46
N ARG A 214 1.45 31.10 4.62
CA ARG A 214 2.63 31.87 5.01
C ARG A 214 2.30 33.32 5.34
N ARG A 215 1.36 33.94 4.62
CA ARG A 215 0.89 35.30 4.91
C ARG A 215 0.25 35.40 6.29
N TYR A 216 -0.75 34.55 6.58
CA TYR A 216 -1.39 34.53 7.90
C TYR A 216 -0.42 34.20 9.03
N PHE A 217 0.54 33.31 8.79
CA PHE A 217 1.61 33.04 9.75
C PHE A 217 2.46 34.29 10.01
N SER A 218 2.83 35.03 8.96
CA SER A 218 3.67 36.22 9.08
C SER A 218 2.95 37.37 9.82
N GLU A 219 1.69 37.63 9.45
CA GLU A 219 0.83 38.67 10.04
C GLU A 219 0.41 38.36 11.50
N MET A 220 0.56 37.12 11.95
CA MET A 220 0.25 36.71 13.32
C MET A 220 1.04 37.53 14.35
N PRO A 221 0.38 38.28 15.26
CA PRO A 221 1.04 39.19 16.21
C PRO A 221 1.99 38.47 17.17
N GLU A 222 1.55 37.33 17.71
CA GLU A 222 2.34 36.48 18.60
C GLU A 222 2.38 35.06 18.05
N LYS A 223 3.58 34.49 17.94
CA LYS A 223 3.80 33.14 17.43
C LYS A 223 4.17 32.21 18.57
N SER A 224 3.36 31.19 18.79
CA SER A 224 3.66 30.08 19.71
C SER A 224 4.39 28.95 19.00
N VAL A 225 5.03 28.05 19.74
CA VAL A 225 5.60 26.80 19.19
C VAL A 225 4.56 26.02 18.36
N VAL A 226 3.29 26.05 18.75
CA VAL A 226 2.18 25.41 18.00
C VAL A 226 1.99 26.05 16.63
N SER A 227 2.05 27.38 16.54
CA SER A 227 1.93 28.08 15.25
C SER A 227 3.12 27.83 14.31
N TRP A 228 4.35 27.74 14.85
CA TRP A 228 5.54 27.35 14.09
C TRP A 228 5.39 25.91 13.57
N ASN A 229 4.98 24.98 14.44
CA ASN A 229 4.76 23.59 14.07
C ASN A 229 3.65 23.43 13.00
N ALA A 230 2.60 24.25 13.06
CA ALA A 230 1.54 24.24 12.04
C ALA A 230 2.07 24.62 10.65
N MET A 231 2.91 25.66 10.57
CA MET A 231 3.50 26.09 9.30
C MET A 231 4.57 25.10 8.80
N LEU A 232 5.41 24.58 9.70
CA LEU A 232 6.39 23.52 9.37
C LEU A 232 5.70 22.27 8.83
N ALA A 233 4.63 21.81 9.50
CA ALA A 233 3.81 20.70 9.03
C ALA A 233 3.13 20.99 7.70
N GLY A 234 2.67 22.24 7.49
CA GLY A 234 2.10 22.68 6.22
C GLY A 234 3.07 22.53 5.06
N TYR A 235 4.30 23.04 5.18
CA TYR A 235 5.32 22.83 4.16
C TYR A 235 5.70 21.34 3.99
N ALA A 236 5.80 20.60 5.09
CA ALA A 236 6.15 19.18 5.06
C ALA A 236 5.13 18.32 4.31
N GLN A 237 3.84 18.49 4.60
CA GLN A 237 2.75 17.72 3.99
C GLN A 237 2.57 18.03 2.50
N ASN A 238 2.97 19.22 2.06
CA ASN A 238 2.82 19.68 0.68
C ASN A 238 4.09 19.50 -0.17
N GLY A 239 5.14 18.84 0.35
CA GLY A 239 6.33 18.50 -0.43
C GLY A 239 7.34 19.65 -0.62
N PHE A 240 7.37 20.62 0.30
CA PHE A 240 8.32 21.76 0.27
C PHE A 240 9.33 21.68 1.43
N PRO A 241 10.27 20.70 1.41
CA PRO A 241 11.16 20.45 2.54
C PRO A 241 12.21 21.55 2.76
N MET A 242 12.63 22.27 1.71
CA MET A 242 13.63 23.35 1.85
C MET A 242 13.07 24.56 2.59
N GLU A 243 11.84 24.93 2.24
CA GLU A 243 11.08 26.01 2.85
C GLU A 243 10.78 25.69 4.31
N ALA A 244 10.46 24.43 4.61
CA ALA A 244 10.29 23.95 5.98
C ALA A 244 11.60 24.03 6.79
N LEU A 245 12.74 23.59 6.24
CA LEU A 245 14.03 23.66 6.94
C LEU A 245 14.48 25.10 7.17
N ARG A 246 14.33 25.99 6.17
CA ARG A 246 14.57 27.43 6.35
C ARG A 246 13.69 28.01 7.45
N LEU A 247 12.42 27.64 7.49
CA LEU A 247 11.52 28.08 8.55
C LEU A 247 11.91 27.54 9.92
N PHE A 248 12.50 26.36 9.99
CA PHE A 248 13.02 25.81 11.24
C PHE A 248 14.27 26.58 11.69
N ASP A 249 15.15 26.98 10.78
CA ASP A 249 16.28 27.86 11.12
C ASP A 249 15.78 29.24 11.58
N ASP A 250 14.79 29.84 10.90
CA ASP A 250 14.13 31.08 11.35
C ASP A 250 13.57 30.96 12.78
N MET A 251 12.97 29.81 13.12
CA MET A 251 12.43 29.54 14.47
C MET A 251 13.54 29.57 15.53
N LEU A 252 14.71 29.02 15.20
CA LEU A 252 15.87 28.98 16.09
C LEU A 252 16.50 30.37 16.24
N ASP A 253 16.59 31.14 15.16
CA ASP A 253 17.19 32.48 15.15
C ASP A 253 16.37 33.48 15.98
N VAL A 254 15.04 33.33 15.98
CA VAL A 254 14.13 34.12 16.84
C VAL A 254 14.14 33.62 18.30
N GLY A 255 14.91 32.56 18.61
CA GLY A 255 15.10 32.05 19.97
C GLY A 255 13.97 31.13 20.47
N VAL A 256 13.06 30.70 19.60
CA VAL A 256 11.96 29.80 19.96
C VAL A 256 12.50 28.39 20.13
N GLN A 257 12.32 27.81 21.33
CA GLN A 257 12.82 26.46 21.61
C GLN A 257 11.94 25.38 20.95
N PRO A 258 12.51 24.50 20.10
CA PRO A 258 11.80 23.36 19.53
C PRO A 258 11.34 22.37 20.59
N ASN A 259 10.11 21.86 20.45
CA ASN A 259 9.61 20.77 21.28
C ASN A 259 9.66 19.43 20.53
N ALA A 260 9.24 18.34 21.17
CA ALA A 260 9.25 17.01 20.55
C ALA A 260 8.48 16.96 19.22
N THR A 261 7.35 17.67 19.11
CA THR A 261 6.58 17.74 17.86
C THR A 261 7.34 18.45 16.75
N THR A 262 8.04 19.55 17.07
CA THR A 262 8.91 20.25 16.12
C THR A 262 9.97 19.30 15.55
N TRP A 263 10.65 18.56 16.43
CA TRP A 263 11.67 17.60 16.02
C TRP A 263 11.12 16.46 15.17
N VAL A 264 9.96 15.91 15.51
CA VAL A 264 9.32 14.86 14.70
C VAL A 264 9.02 15.36 13.28
N ILE A 265 8.55 16.60 13.11
CA ILE A 265 8.30 17.20 11.79
C ILE A 265 9.62 17.40 11.02
N VAL A 266 10.66 17.93 11.66
CA VAL A 266 11.97 18.16 11.02
C VAL A 266 12.64 16.83 10.64
N ILE A 267 12.56 15.81 11.49
CA ILE A 267 13.11 14.49 11.22
C ILE A 267 12.34 13.81 10.08
N SER A 268 11.01 13.92 10.04
CA SER A 268 10.22 13.32 8.94
C SER A 268 10.49 13.98 7.59
N LEU A 269 10.71 15.30 7.57
CA LEU A 269 11.16 16.05 6.39
C LEU A 269 12.49 15.54 5.82
N LEU A 270 13.44 15.22 6.70
CA LEU A 270 14.76 14.69 6.31
C LEU A 270 14.67 13.21 5.90
N SER A 271 13.81 12.43 6.57
CA SER A 271 13.48 11.05 6.21
C SER A 271 12.97 10.94 4.75
N LEU A 272 12.22 11.92 4.26
CA LEU A 272 11.76 11.98 2.86
C LEU A 272 12.90 12.19 1.84
N ARG A 273 14.04 12.74 2.26
CA ARG A 273 15.18 13.03 1.37
C ARG A 273 16.21 11.91 1.30
N GLY A 274 16.28 11.06 2.32
CA GLY A 274 17.24 9.96 2.37
C GLY A 274 18.71 10.41 2.40
N ASP A 275 19.01 11.68 2.72
CA ASP A 275 20.38 12.21 2.78
C ASP A 275 21.01 11.94 4.15
N PRO A 276 22.03 11.05 4.25
CA PRO A 276 22.64 10.69 5.53
C PRO A 276 23.42 11.85 6.17
N SER A 277 23.94 12.80 5.39
CA SER A 277 24.81 13.86 5.91
C SER A 277 24.05 14.88 6.77
N HIS A 278 22.84 15.23 6.34
CA HIS A 278 21.94 16.12 7.07
C HIS A 278 21.32 15.44 8.28
N ALA A 279 21.02 14.15 8.17
CA ALA A 279 20.57 13.30 9.28
C ALA A 279 21.58 13.32 10.45
N ASP A 280 22.85 13.05 10.16
CA ASP A 280 23.92 13.01 11.17
C ASP A 280 24.23 14.39 11.76
N SER A 281 24.08 15.47 10.97
CA SER A 281 24.18 16.84 11.47
C SER A 281 23.05 17.18 12.45
N LEU A 282 21.84 16.67 12.22
CA LEU A 282 20.70 16.91 13.11
C LEU A 282 20.85 16.14 14.43
N VAL A 283 21.28 14.88 14.38
CA VAL A 283 21.58 14.08 15.57
C VAL A 283 22.65 14.76 16.42
N ARG A 284 23.70 15.30 15.80
CA ARG A 284 24.70 16.13 16.51
C ARG A 284 24.10 17.37 17.15
N LYS A 285 23.18 18.08 16.49
CA LYS A 285 22.47 19.23 17.06
C LYS A 285 21.58 18.82 18.25
N LEU A 286 20.94 17.66 18.18
CA LEU A 286 20.14 17.09 19.28
C LEU A 286 21.00 16.73 20.50
N ASP A 287 22.15 16.09 20.27
CA ASP A 287 23.10 15.71 21.31
C ASP A 287 23.74 16.95 21.98
N GLN A 288 24.11 17.96 21.19
CA GLN A 288 24.67 19.22 21.70
C GLN A 288 23.69 19.98 22.62
N LYS A 289 22.38 19.89 22.34
CA LYS A 289 21.34 20.54 23.16
C LYS A 289 20.94 19.72 24.39
N LYS A 290 21.55 18.54 24.61
CA LYS A 290 21.29 17.63 25.75
C LYS A 290 19.80 17.39 25.99
N MET A 291 19.01 17.29 24.91
CA MET A 291 17.59 17.02 25.03
C MET A 291 17.38 15.57 25.46
N GLN A 292 16.52 15.35 26.46
CA GLN A 292 16.00 14.01 26.72
C GLN A 292 15.08 13.63 25.56
N LEU A 293 15.57 12.77 24.68
CA LEU A 293 14.79 12.25 23.57
C LEU A 293 13.67 11.37 24.15
N ASN A 294 12.42 11.77 23.93
CA ASN A 294 11.30 10.90 24.26
C ASN A 294 11.15 9.80 23.19
N CYS A 295 10.35 8.79 23.49
CA CYS A 295 10.14 7.65 22.59
C CYS A 295 9.66 8.07 21.19
N PHE A 296 8.89 9.16 21.07
CA PHE A 296 8.41 9.66 19.77
C PHE A 296 9.55 10.19 18.89
N VAL A 297 10.46 10.99 19.46
CA VAL A 297 11.63 11.49 18.73
C VAL A 297 12.57 10.35 18.38
N GLN A 298 12.79 9.39 19.29
CA GLN A 298 13.61 8.21 19.02
C GLN A 298 13.01 7.33 17.92
N THR A 299 11.68 7.17 17.88
CA THR A 299 10.98 6.45 16.81
C THR A 299 11.15 7.15 15.46
N ALA A 300 11.03 8.49 15.44
CA ALA A 300 11.24 9.27 14.23
C ALA A 300 12.69 9.18 13.73
N LEU A 301 13.68 9.21 14.64
CA LEU A 301 15.09 9.03 14.30
C LEU A 301 15.36 7.64 13.73
N LEU A 302 14.78 6.60 14.33
CA LEU A 302 14.88 5.22 13.82
C LEU A 302 14.34 5.13 12.39
N ASP A 303 13.12 5.62 12.14
CA ASP A 303 12.52 5.63 10.79
C ASP A 303 13.40 6.40 9.80
N MET A 304 13.90 7.58 10.20
CA MET A 304 14.78 8.41 9.37
C MET A 304 16.08 7.68 9.03
N HIS A 305 16.79 7.11 10.01
CA HIS A 305 18.03 6.37 9.74
C HIS A 305 17.78 5.14 8.87
N ALA A 306 16.65 4.46 9.07
CA ALA A 306 16.21 3.39 8.21
C ALA A 306 15.92 3.87 6.78
N LYS A 307 15.33 5.06 6.58
CA LYS A 307 15.12 5.68 5.25
C LYS A 307 16.41 6.16 4.59
N CYS A 308 17.39 6.61 5.36
CA CYS A 308 18.71 7.02 4.88
C CYS A 308 19.69 5.85 4.69
N GLY A 309 19.25 4.59 4.83
CA GLY A 309 20.09 3.40 4.61
C GLY A 309 21.05 3.05 5.75
N SER A 310 21.00 3.75 6.89
CA SER A 310 21.84 3.47 8.06
C SER A 310 21.17 2.45 8.99
N LEU A 311 21.12 1.19 8.55
CA LEU A 311 20.47 0.10 9.31
C LEU A 311 21.11 -0.11 10.69
N GLU A 312 22.43 0.03 10.80
CA GLU A 312 23.15 -0.13 12.08
C GLU A 312 22.72 0.89 13.13
N THR A 313 22.55 2.16 12.73
CA THR A 313 22.12 3.23 13.64
C THR A 313 20.67 3.03 14.06
N ALA A 314 19.81 2.61 13.12
CA ALA A 314 18.43 2.25 13.43
C ALA A 314 18.34 1.08 14.42
N GLN A 315 19.19 0.05 14.27
CA GLN A 315 19.30 -1.06 15.23
C GLN A 315 19.73 -0.58 16.61
N LYS A 316 20.76 0.27 16.69
CA LYS A 316 21.24 0.82 17.98
C LYS A 316 20.13 1.57 18.71
N ILE A 317 19.36 2.39 18.00
CA ILE A 317 18.22 3.12 18.57
C ILE A 317 17.13 2.12 19.02
N PHE A 318 16.79 1.15 18.18
CA PHE A 318 15.77 0.15 18.50
C PHE A 318 16.12 -0.66 19.74
N TYR A 319 17.34 -1.20 19.83
CA TYR A 319 17.76 -1.99 20.97
C TYR A 319 17.93 -1.13 22.23
N GLY A 320 18.42 0.12 22.10
CA GLY A 320 18.55 1.07 23.19
C GLY A 320 17.23 1.54 23.82
N LEU A 321 16.10 1.42 23.11
CA LEU A 321 14.77 1.70 23.65
C LEU A 321 14.29 0.67 24.69
N ASP A 322 14.83 -0.55 24.66
CA ASP A 322 14.48 -1.67 25.55
C ASP A 322 12.98 -1.77 25.90
N THR A 323 12.59 -1.41 27.13
CA THR A 323 11.20 -1.47 27.64
C THR A 323 10.25 -0.41 27.06
N TYR A 324 10.75 0.64 26.40
CA TYR A 324 9.95 1.71 25.80
C TYR A 324 9.54 1.45 24.34
N ARG A 325 9.87 0.27 23.80
CA ARG A 325 9.46 -0.11 22.44
C ARG A 325 7.94 -0.23 22.36
N ASN A 326 7.35 0.45 21.38
CA ASN A 326 5.94 0.36 21.04
C ASN A 326 5.75 -0.24 19.65
N SER A 327 4.51 -0.52 19.26
CA SER A 327 4.20 -1.12 17.95
C SER A 327 4.78 -0.34 16.77
N VAL A 328 4.88 0.99 16.85
CA VAL A 328 5.45 1.85 15.81
C VAL A 328 6.96 1.59 15.66
N THR A 329 7.70 1.48 16.76
CA THR A 329 9.16 1.18 16.72
C THR A 329 9.46 -0.19 16.12
N TRP A 330 8.66 -1.21 16.44
CA TRP A 330 8.77 -2.54 15.84
C TRP A 330 8.50 -2.50 14.33
N ASN A 331 7.40 -1.88 13.92
CA ASN A 331 7.02 -1.79 12.50
C ASN A 331 8.03 -1.01 11.65
N ALA A 332 8.61 0.07 12.21
CA ALA A 332 9.65 0.84 11.55
C ALA A 332 10.93 0.01 11.35
N MET A 333 11.30 -0.80 12.33
CA MET A 333 12.47 -1.69 12.23
C MET A 333 12.25 -2.86 11.26
N ILE A 334 11.05 -3.47 11.26
CA ILE A 334 10.67 -4.48 10.27
C ILE A 334 10.77 -3.89 8.85
N SER A 335 10.20 -2.70 8.65
CA SER A 335 10.25 -1.97 7.39
C SER A 335 11.67 -1.54 6.98
N ALA A 336 12.58 -1.34 7.94
CA ALA A 336 14.00 -1.09 7.67
C ALA A 336 14.69 -2.33 7.09
N TYR A 337 14.49 -3.49 7.73
CA TYR A 337 15.07 -4.75 7.28
C TYR A 337 14.50 -5.21 5.93
N THR A 338 13.19 -5.06 5.70
CA THR A 338 12.58 -5.43 4.42
C THR A 338 13.10 -4.56 3.29
N ARG A 339 13.30 -3.25 3.50
CA ARG A 339 13.92 -2.36 2.49
C ARG A 339 15.39 -2.66 2.24
N ALA A 340 16.12 -3.13 3.25
CA ALA A 340 17.50 -3.61 3.09
C ALA A 340 17.59 -5.02 2.46
N GLY A 341 16.47 -5.67 2.16
CA GLY A 341 16.42 -7.03 1.62
C GLY A 341 16.73 -8.14 2.63
N ASN A 342 16.99 -7.82 3.90
CA ASN A 342 17.23 -8.80 4.95
C ASN A 342 15.89 -9.28 5.55
N LEU A 343 15.21 -10.15 4.79
CA LEU A 343 13.91 -10.69 5.16
C LEU A 343 13.96 -11.64 6.37
N ILE A 344 15.11 -12.23 6.66
CA ILE A 344 15.28 -13.15 7.80
C ILE A 344 15.16 -12.37 9.10
N SER A 345 15.96 -11.32 9.27
CA SER A 345 15.88 -10.47 10.46
C SER A 345 14.54 -9.73 10.57
N ALA A 346 13.94 -9.34 9.43
CA ALA A 346 12.58 -8.78 9.43
C ALA A 346 11.56 -9.78 9.99
N ARG A 347 11.64 -11.05 9.56
CA ARG A 347 10.75 -12.12 10.03
C ARG A 347 10.95 -12.43 11.50
N GLU A 348 12.20 -12.53 11.95
CA GLU A 348 12.53 -12.74 13.36
C GLU A 348 11.98 -11.63 14.26
N LEU A 349 12.10 -10.36 13.86
CA LEU A 349 11.49 -9.25 14.62
C LEU A 349 9.97 -9.32 14.61
N PHE A 350 9.36 -9.63 13.46
CA PHE A 350 7.91 -9.80 13.37
C PHE A 350 7.43 -10.90 14.31
N ASP A 351 8.05 -12.08 14.28
CA ASP A 351 7.65 -13.22 15.11
C ASP A 351 7.81 -12.90 16.61
N ASN A 352 8.91 -12.23 17.00
CA ASN A 352 9.18 -11.81 18.38
C ASN A 352 8.36 -10.60 18.87
N MET A 353 7.58 -9.95 18.00
CA MET A 353 6.75 -8.81 18.38
C MET A 353 5.65 -9.25 19.37
N PRO A 354 5.55 -8.65 20.57
CA PRO A 354 4.59 -9.08 21.61
C PRO A 354 3.13 -8.98 21.19
N GLU A 355 2.77 -7.88 20.54
CA GLU A 355 1.43 -7.63 20.00
C GLU A 355 1.54 -7.22 18.55
N LYS A 356 0.93 -8.00 17.66
CA LYS A 356 0.91 -7.75 16.21
C LYS A 356 -0.39 -7.03 15.86
N ASN A 357 -0.28 -5.90 15.16
CA ASN A 357 -1.41 -5.17 14.61
C ASN A 357 -1.40 -5.22 13.08
N VAL A 358 -2.46 -4.72 12.44
CA VAL A 358 -2.59 -4.70 10.96
C VAL A 358 -1.36 -4.10 10.27
N VAL A 359 -0.76 -3.04 10.84
CA VAL A 359 0.46 -2.40 10.29
C VAL A 359 1.66 -3.35 10.33
N SER A 360 1.82 -4.16 11.38
CA SER A 360 2.90 -5.15 11.46
C SER A 360 2.79 -6.23 10.38
N TRP A 361 1.58 -6.76 10.17
CA TRP A 361 1.28 -7.70 9.10
C TRP A 361 1.54 -7.08 7.72
N ASN A 362 1.02 -5.87 7.48
CA ASN A 362 1.21 -5.15 6.21
C ASN A 362 2.68 -4.91 5.89
N SER A 363 3.49 -4.52 6.88
CA SER A 363 4.93 -4.29 6.71
C SER A 363 5.65 -5.55 6.23
N MET A 364 5.31 -6.70 6.81
CA MET A 364 5.94 -7.97 6.47
C MET A 364 5.41 -8.56 5.14
N ILE A 365 4.09 -8.51 4.90
CA ILE A 365 3.47 -8.96 3.64
C ILE A 365 4.01 -8.13 2.45
N SER A 366 4.04 -6.80 2.59
CA SER A 366 4.62 -5.90 1.57
C SER A 366 6.10 -6.21 1.37
N GLY A 367 6.84 -6.42 2.46
CA GLY A 367 8.26 -6.75 2.42
C GLY A 367 8.56 -8.01 1.60
N TYR A 368 7.79 -9.08 1.81
CA TYR A 368 7.92 -10.31 1.02
C TYR A 368 7.52 -10.10 -0.45
N ALA A 369 6.43 -9.38 -0.72
CA ALA A 369 5.93 -9.13 -2.07
C ALA A 369 6.93 -8.31 -2.92
N GLN A 370 7.58 -7.31 -2.32
CA GLN A 370 8.54 -6.42 -2.98
C GLN A 370 9.92 -7.03 -3.19
N ASN A 371 10.34 -7.97 -2.33
CA ASN A 371 11.66 -8.61 -2.39
C ASN A 371 11.65 -9.97 -3.11
N GLY A 372 10.74 -10.17 -4.06
CA GLY A 372 10.71 -11.37 -4.90
C GLY A 372 10.30 -12.67 -4.19
N GLN A 373 9.65 -12.58 -3.02
CA GLN A 373 9.10 -13.73 -2.29
C GLN A 373 7.57 -13.68 -2.17
N PRO A 374 6.82 -13.52 -3.28
CA PRO A 374 5.36 -13.35 -3.25
C PRO A 374 4.61 -14.55 -2.66
N ALA A 375 5.16 -15.77 -2.78
CA ALA A 375 4.57 -16.95 -2.13
C ALA A 375 4.53 -16.82 -0.60
N MET A 376 5.62 -16.31 0.01
CA MET A 376 5.68 -16.09 1.46
C MET A 376 4.72 -14.98 1.91
N ALA A 377 4.53 -13.94 1.08
CA ALA A 377 3.56 -12.88 1.34
C ALA A 377 2.13 -13.43 1.45
N ILE A 378 1.77 -14.38 0.59
CA ILE A 378 0.46 -15.03 0.57
C ILE A 378 0.27 -15.97 1.76
N GLU A 379 1.28 -16.77 2.09
CA GLU A 379 1.19 -17.63 3.28
C GLU A 379 1.02 -16.80 4.55
N LEU A 380 1.75 -15.69 4.67
CA LEU A 380 1.58 -14.78 5.81
C LEU A 380 0.20 -14.08 5.81
N PHE A 381 -0.38 -13.81 4.65
CA PHE A 381 -1.76 -13.31 4.56
C PHE A 381 -2.79 -14.36 5.00
N LYS A 382 -2.60 -15.63 4.65
CA LYS A 382 -3.44 -16.73 5.16
C LYS A 382 -3.33 -16.81 6.69
N ASP A 383 -2.12 -16.70 7.24
CA ASP A 383 -1.91 -16.64 8.69
C ASP A 383 -2.64 -15.45 9.33
N MET A 384 -2.59 -14.28 8.70
CA MET A 384 -3.32 -13.09 9.15
C MET A 384 -4.83 -13.32 9.20
N ILE A 385 -5.42 -13.89 8.15
CA ILE A 385 -6.86 -14.20 8.09
C ILE A 385 -7.27 -15.22 9.15
N ASN A 386 -6.41 -16.20 9.41
CA ASN A 386 -6.65 -17.21 10.44
C ASN A 386 -6.44 -16.67 11.87
N SER A 387 -5.79 -15.51 12.02
CA SER A 387 -5.64 -14.84 13.31
C SER A 387 -6.95 -14.18 13.74
N LYS A 388 -7.28 -14.23 15.04
CA LYS A 388 -8.49 -13.58 15.58
C LYS A 388 -8.29 -12.08 15.85
N ASP A 389 -7.04 -11.64 15.88
CA ASP A 389 -6.65 -10.34 16.44
C ASP A 389 -6.50 -9.23 15.39
N SER A 390 -6.41 -9.57 14.10
CA SER A 390 -6.20 -8.59 13.03
C SER A 390 -6.99 -8.94 11.77
N LYS A 391 -7.71 -7.95 11.23
CA LYS A 391 -8.42 -8.06 9.95
C LYS A 391 -7.66 -7.32 8.85
N PRO A 392 -7.71 -7.81 7.60
CA PRO A 392 -7.05 -7.13 6.49
C PRO A 392 -7.68 -5.76 6.23
N ASP A 393 -6.85 -4.81 5.80
CA ASP A 393 -7.26 -3.50 5.30
C ASP A 393 -6.87 -3.33 3.83
N GLU A 394 -7.18 -2.17 3.23
CA GLU A 394 -6.85 -1.90 1.83
C GLU A 394 -5.35 -2.08 1.53
N VAL A 395 -4.47 -1.70 2.46
CA VAL A 395 -3.01 -1.82 2.31
C VAL A 395 -2.59 -3.29 2.29
N THR A 396 -3.23 -4.14 3.09
CA THR A 396 -3.08 -5.59 2.99
C THR A 396 -3.45 -6.06 1.59
N MET A 397 -4.63 -5.66 1.09
CA MET A 397 -5.16 -6.13 -0.20
C MET A 397 -4.27 -5.71 -1.36
N VAL A 398 -3.79 -4.47 -1.41
CA VAL A 398 -2.82 -3.96 -2.40
C VAL A 398 -1.57 -4.85 -2.48
N SER A 399 -1.02 -5.19 -1.31
CA SER A 399 0.21 -5.98 -1.20
C SER A 399 0.00 -7.43 -1.66
N VAL A 400 -1.15 -8.03 -1.31
CA VAL A 400 -1.50 -9.40 -1.69
C VAL A 400 -1.88 -9.48 -3.17
N PHE A 401 -2.61 -8.51 -3.72
CA PHE A 401 -2.89 -8.42 -5.16
C PHE A 401 -1.58 -8.35 -5.97
N SER A 402 -0.62 -7.54 -5.51
CA SER A 402 0.71 -7.50 -6.12
C SER A 402 1.41 -8.87 -6.07
N ALA A 403 1.37 -9.56 -4.92
CA ALA A 403 1.94 -10.90 -4.78
C ALA A 403 1.27 -11.94 -5.71
N CYS A 404 -0.07 -11.95 -5.79
CA CYS A 404 -0.82 -12.81 -6.71
C CYS A 404 -0.44 -12.52 -8.17
N GLY A 405 -0.34 -11.24 -8.54
CA GLY A 405 0.13 -10.81 -9.86
C GLY A 405 1.55 -11.30 -10.16
N HIS A 406 2.48 -11.20 -9.21
CA HIS A 406 3.84 -11.72 -9.39
C HIS A 406 3.88 -13.25 -9.53
N LEU A 407 3.02 -13.99 -8.82
CA LEU A 407 2.90 -15.45 -9.01
C LEU A 407 2.18 -15.85 -10.29
N GLY A 408 1.31 -14.99 -10.83
CA GLY A 408 0.37 -15.38 -11.88
C GLY A 408 -0.72 -16.34 -11.37
N ALA A 409 -1.04 -16.28 -10.08
CA ALA A 409 -1.98 -17.17 -9.40
C ALA A 409 -3.41 -16.58 -9.43
N LEU A 410 -4.13 -16.81 -10.53
CA LEU A 410 -5.47 -16.24 -10.75
C LEU A 410 -6.50 -16.76 -9.75
N LYS A 411 -6.48 -18.06 -9.40
CA LYS A 411 -7.48 -18.63 -8.50
C LYS A 411 -7.33 -18.05 -7.11
N LEU A 412 -6.10 -17.95 -6.63
CA LEU A 412 -5.76 -17.26 -5.40
C LEU A 412 -6.15 -15.78 -5.46
N GLY A 413 -5.85 -15.08 -6.57
CA GLY A 413 -6.25 -13.68 -6.75
C GLY A 413 -7.77 -13.48 -6.60
N ASN A 414 -8.58 -14.36 -7.19
CA ASN A 414 -10.04 -14.34 -7.02
C ASN A 414 -10.48 -14.67 -5.59
N TRP A 415 -9.80 -15.59 -4.90
CA TRP A 415 -10.06 -15.83 -3.48
C TRP A 415 -9.80 -14.58 -2.63
N VAL A 416 -8.72 -13.85 -2.88
CA VAL A 416 -8.40 -12.58 -2.21
C VAL A 416 -9.50 -11.53 -2.50
N VAL A 417 -10.01 -11.45 -3.74
CA VAL A 417 -11.14 -10.58 -4.08
C VAL A 417 -12.41 -10.96 -3.31
N ASN A 418 -12.71 -12.26 -3.15
CA ASN A 418 -13.85 -12.68 -2.33
C ASN A 418 -13.66 -12.28 -0.86
N THR A 419 -12.44 -12.43 -0.32
CA THR A 419 -12.13 -11.98 1.05
C THR A 419 -12.28 -10.47 1.22
N LEU A 420 -11.99 -9.67 0.18
CA LEU A 420 -12.23 -8.23 0.15
C LEU A 420 -13.71 -7.91 0.37
N ASP A 421 -14.58 -8.59 -0.39
CA ASP A 421 -16.02 -8.39 -0.35
C ASP A 421 -16.62 -8.85 0.99
N GLU A 422 -16.17 -10.01 1.50
CA GLU A 422 -16.57 -10.56 2.80
C GLU A 422 -16.21 -9.65 3.98
N ASN A 423 -15.10 -8.91 3.88
CA ASN A 423 -14.66 -7.96 4.92
C ASN A 423 -15.17 -6.52 4.68
N HIS A 424 -15.94 -6.28 3.61
CA HIS A 424 -16.47 -4.96 3.23
C HIS A 424 -15.38 -3.87 3.11
N ILE A 425 -14.22 -4.21 2.55
CA ILE A 425 -13.10 -3.28 2.38
C ILE A 425 -13.35 -2.45 1.11
N ASN A 426 -13.50 -1.14 1.27
CA ASN A 426 -13.62 -0.23 0.13
C ASN A 426 -12.25 0.07 -0.47
N LEU A 427 -12.13 -0.04 -1.80
CA LEU A 427 -10.91 0.29 -2.52
C LEU A 427 -10.90 1.75 -2.94
N SER A 428 -9.77 2.42 -2.71
CA SER A 428 -9.42 3.68 -3.38
C SER A 428 -8.87 3.41 -4.78
N ILE A 429 -8.46 4.47 -5.49
CA ILE A 429 -7.85 4.38 -6.82
C ILE A 429 -6.62 3.45 -6.79
N SER A 430 -5.78 3.52 -5.74
CA SER A 430 -4.60 2.65 -5.63
C SER A 430 -4.98 1.17 -5.48
N GLY A 431 -6.03 0.87 -4.72
CA GLY A 431 -6.57 -0.48 -4.58
C GLY A 431 -7.04 -1.06 -5.91
N TYR A 432 -7.79 -0.27 -6.69
CA TYR A 432 -8.21 -0.68 -8.03
C TYR A 432 -7.04 -0.84 -9.01
N ASN A 433 -6.04 0.04 -8.95
CA ASN A 433 -4.83 -0.09 -9.78
C ASN A 433 -4.10 -1.41 -9.48
N SER A 434 -3.96 -1.80 -8.20
CA SER A 434 -3.40 -3.10 -7.83
C SER A 434 -4.24 -4.29 -8.29
N LEU A 435 -5.57 -4.15 -8.33
CA LEU A 435 -6.46 -5.19 -8.83
C LEU A 435 -6.35 -5.36 -10.36
N ILE A 436 -6.23 -4.27 -11.11
CA ILE A 436 -5.96 -4.28 -12.57
C ILE A 436 -4.59 -4.93 -12.84
N PHE A 437 -3.58 -4.57 -12.04
CA PHE A 437 -2.26 -5.20 -12.11
C PHE A 437 -2.33 -6.71 -11.87
N MET A 438 -3.04 -7.16 -10.84
CA MET A 438 -3.20 -8.58 -10.54
C MET A 438 -3.83 -9.34 -11.72
N TYR A 439 -4.99 -8.88 -12.21
CA TYR A 439 -5.68 -9.55 -13.31
C TYR A 439 -4.86 -9.58 -14.61
N SER A 440 -4.23 -8.46 -14.98
CA SER A 440 -3.38 -8.40 -16.17
C SER A 440 -2.17 -9.35 -16.08
N ARG A 441 -1.52 -9.41 -14.91
CA ARG A 441 -0.35 -10.29 -14.66
C ARG A 441 -0.70 -11.76 -14.42
N CYS A 442 -1.95 -12.07 -14.12
CA CYS A 442 -2.52 -13.42 -14.05
C CYS A 442 -3.08 -13.92 -15.39
N GLY A 443 -2.94 -13.12 -16.46
CA GLY A 443 -3.38 -13.49 -17.80
C GLY A 443 -4.88 -13.30 -18.06
N SER A 444 -5.60 -12.55 -17.20
CA SER A 444 -7.01 -12.22 -17.39
C SER A 444 -7.19 -10.74 -17.78
N MET A 445 -6.86 -10.43 -19.04
CA MET A 445 -6.90 -9.05 -19.52
C MET A 445 -8.32 -8.46 -19.55
N GLU A 446 -9.33 -9.29 -19.81
CA GLU A 446 -10.74 -8.87 -19.85
C GLU A 446 -11.26 -8.47 -18.46
N ASP A 447 -10.87 -9.19 -17.40
CA ASP A 447 -11.19 -8.79 -16.03
C ASP A 447 -10.53 -7.45 -15.67
N ALA A 448 -9.27 -7.26 -16.07
CA ALA A 448 -8.54 -6.01 -15.86
C ALA A 448 -9.24 -4.83 -16.55
N LYS A 449 -9.66 -5.00 -17.81
CA LYS A 449 -10.46 -4.00 -18.54
C LYS A 449 -11.78 -3.72 -17.84
N ARG A 450 -12.51 -4.76 -17.39
CA ARG A 450 -13.79 -4.60 -16.69
C ARG A 450 -13.64 -3.79 -15.42
N ILE A 451 -12.60 -4.04 -14.61
CA ILE A 451 -12.33 -3.25 -13.41
C ILE A 451 -12.04 -1.79 -13.77
N PHE A 452 -11.17 -1.54 -14.76
CA PHE A 452 -10.85 -0.19 -15.21
C PHE A 452 -12.09 0.60 -15.66
N HIS A 453 -13.01 -0.02 -16.39
CA HIS A 453 -14.25 0.63 -16.83
C HIS A 453 -15.23 0.91 -15.68
N LYS A 454 -15.19 0.13 -14.60
CA LYS A 454 -16.01 0.36 -13.40
C LYS A 454 -15.50 1.52 -12.53
N MET A 455 -14.26 1.96 -12.71
CA MET A 455 -13.70 3.06 -11.93
C MET A 455 -14.34 4.41 -12.32
N VAL A 456 -14.91 5.09 -11.32
CA VAL A 456 -15.51 6.43 -11.50
C VAL A 456 -14.44 7.47 -11.79
N THR A 457 -13.38 7.48 -10.99
CA THR A 457 -12.22 8.35 -11.16
C THR A 457 -10.99 7.52 -11.50
N LYS A 458 -10.12 8.05 -12.37
CA LYS A 458 -8.91 7.39 -12.85
C LYS A 458 -7.78 8.40 -12.82
N ASP A 459 -6.60 7.95 -12.41
CA ASP A 459 -5.39 8.75 -12.44
C ASP A 459 -4.43 8.25 -13.51
N VAL A 460 -3.29 8.94 -13.67
CA VAL A 460 -2.21 8.54 -14.58
C VAL A 460 -1.78 7.08 -14.33
N VAL A 461 -1.75 6.64 -13.07
CA VAL A 461 -1.36 5.28 -12.70
C VAL A 461 -2.39 4.24 -13.16
N SER A 462 -3.69 4.56 -13.11
CA SER A 462 -4.75 3.69 -13.65
C SER A 462 -4.56 3.40 -15.14
N TYR A 463 -4.32 4.44 -15.94
CA TYR A 463 -4.07 4.29 -17.37
C TYR A 463 -2.76 3.54 -17.63
N ASN A 464 -1.67 3.92 -16.95
CA ASN A 464 -0.37 3.29 -17.12
C ASN A 464 -0.39 1.80 -16.78
N THR A 465 -1.14 1.40 -15.74
CA THR A 465 -1.30 -0.01 -15.36
C THR A 465 -2.02 -0.81 -16.45
N LEU A 466 -3.10 -0.25 -17.02
CA LEU A 466 -3.83 -0.92 -18.08
C LEU A 466 -3.02 -0.99 -19.39
N ILE A 467 -2.34 0.10 -19.76
CA ILE A 467 -1.46 0.18 -20.93
C ILE A 467 -0.32 -0.85 -20.82
N ALA A 468 0.33 -0.95 -19.67
CA ALA A 468 1.38 -1.95 -19.43
C ALA A 468 0.82 -3.38 -19.55
N GLY A 469 -0.38 -3.63 -19.02
CA GLY A 469 -1.12 -4.88 -19.22
C GLY A 469 -1.30 -5.20 -20.70
N LEU A 470 -1.93 -4.30 -21.47
CA LEU A 470 -2.14 -4.46 -22.91
C LEU A 470 -0.84 -4.70 -23.68
N ALA A 471 0.24 -3.99 -23.32
CA ALA A 471 1.55 -4.15 -23.92
C ALA A 471 2.10 -5.58 -23.74
N THR A 472 2.02 -6.14 -22.52
CA THR A 472 2.47 -7.51 -22.25
C THR A 472 1.62 -8.57 -22.94
N HIS A 473 0.36 -8.27 -23.24
CA HIS A 473 -0.53 -9.17 -24.00
C HIS A 473 -0.40 -8.99 -25.53
N GLY A 474 0.28 -7.94 -26.00
CA GLY A 474 0.45 -7.63 -27.42
C GLY A 474 -0.71 -6.86 -28.04
N HIS A 475 -1.58 -6.26 -27.24
CA HIS A 475 -2.74 -5.47 -27.67
C HIS A 475 -2.33 -4.01 -27.93
N GLY A 476 -1.40 -3.80 -28.87
CA GLY A 476 -0.77 -2.50 -29.12
C GLY A 476 -1.73 -1.38 -29.52
N MET A 477 -2.67 -1.67 -30.43
CA MET A 477 -3.65 -0.67 -30.90
C MET A 477 -4.60 -0.21 -29.79
N GLU A 478 -5.14 -1.14 -29.00
CA GLU A 478 -5.97 -0.80 -27.84
C GLU A 478 -5.20 0.07 -26.84
N ALA A 479 -3.90 -0.19 -26.64
CA ALA A 479 -3.07 0.63 -25.77
C ALA A 479 -2.94 2.06 -26.31
N ILE A 480 -2.75 2.23 -27.62
CA ILE A 480 -2.67 3.55 -28.26
C ILE A 480 -3.98 4.31 -28.13
N GLU A 481 -5.14 3.66 -28.31
CA GLU A 481 -6.45 4.31 -28.18
C GLU A 481 -6.67 4.91 -26.78
N LEU A 482 -6.09 4.31 -25.73
CA LEU A 482 -6.18 4.83 -24.37
C LEU A 482 -5.53 6.21 -24.21
N ILE A 483 -4.54 6.60 -25.02
CA ILE A 483 -3.92 7.93 -24.90
C ILE A 483 -4.92 9.04 -25.22
N SER A 484 -5.77 8.81 -26.22
CA SER A 484 -6.80 9.76 -26.64
C SER A 484 -7.86 9.89 -25.55
N LYS A 485 -8.26 8.75 -24.96
CA LYS A 485 -9.21 8.72 -23.84
C LYS A 485 -8.67 9.41 -22.59
N MET A 486 -7.40 9.17 -22.26
CA MET A 486 -6.70 9.80 -21.13
C MET A 486 -6.73 11.33 -21.24
N LYS A 487 -6.41 11.86 -22.43
CA LYS A 487 -6.48 13.31 -22.71
C LYS A 487 -7.90 13.87 -22.68
N GLN A 488 -8.88 13.13 -23.22
CA GLN A 488 -10.30 13.53 -23.18
C GLN A 488 -10.85 13.60 -21.75
N GLU A 489 -10.40 12.71 -20.87
CA GLU A 489 -10.74 12.71 -19.44
C GLU A 489 -9.89 13.71 -18.62
N GLY A 490 -9.11 14.58 -19.29
CA GLY A 490 -8.34 15.66 -18.64
C GLY A 490 -7.07 15.20 -17.92
N THR A 491 -6.58 13.99 -18.21
CA THR A 491 -5.35 13.45 -17.62
C THR A 491 -4.20 13.54 -18.63
N GLU A 492 -3.10 14.19 -18.26
CA GLU A 492 -1.95 14.34 -19.16
C GLU A 492 -1.03 13.11 -19.12
N PRO A 493 -0.65 12.53 -20.27
CA PRO A 493 0.32 11.45 -20.34
C PRO A 493 1.68 11.83 -19.75
N ASP A 494 2.26 10.92 -18.96
CA ASP A 494 3.59 11.11 -18.38
C ASP A 494 4.66 10.26 -19.11
N ARG A 495 5.90 10.36 -18.64
CA ARG A 495 7.01 9.54 -19.15
C ARG A 495 6.69 8.05 -19.13
N VAL A 496 6.04 7.55 -18.08
CA VAL A 496 5.73 6.12 -17.92
C VAL A 496 4.65 5.70 -18.92
N THR A 497 3.67 6.58 -19.22
CA THR A 497 2.66 6.35 -20.26
C THR A 497 3.32 6.06 -21.61
N TYR A 498 4.25 6.91 -22.04
CA TYR A 498 4.92 6.75 -23.33
C TYR A 498 5.81 5.50 -23.39
N ILE A 499 6.51 5.14 -22.31
CA ILE A 499 7.25 3.85 -22.23
C ILE A 499 6.30 2.67 -22.42
N GLY A 500 5.16 2.66 -21.73
CA GLY A 500 4.15 1.61 -21.86
C GLY A 500 3.61 1.49 -23.29
N LEU A 501 3.30 2.61 -23.93
CA LEU A 501 2.79 2.66 -25.30
C LEU A 501 3.83 2.19 -26.34
N LEU A 502 5.08 2.64 -26.21
CA LEU A 502 6.16 2.20 -27.11
C LEU A 502 6.47 0.71 -26.93
N THR A 503 6.40 0.19 -25.71
CA THR A 503 6.50 -1.25 -25.43
C THR A 503 5.35 -2.02 -26.10
N ALA A 504 4.12 -1.47 -26.05
CA ALA A 504 2.96 -2.06 -26.73
C ALA A 504 3.16 -2.09 -28.26
N CYS A 505 3.71 -1.01 -28.84
CA CYS A 505 4.08 -0.95 -30.25
C CYS A 505 5.15 -2.00 -30.59
N SER A 506 6.19 -2.13 -29.76
CA SER A 506 7.25 -3.14 -29.93
C SER A 506 6.70 -4.55 -29.98
N HIS A 507 5.82 -4.92 -29.04
CA HIS A 507 5.23 -6.25 -28.95
C HIS A 507 4.16 -6.55 -30.01
N ALA A 508 3.55 -5.51 -30.58
CA ALA A 508 2.54 -5.63 -31.65
C ALA A 508 3.10 -5.40 -33.06
N GLY A 509 4.35 -4.93 -33.19
CA GLY A 509 4.99 -4.65 -34.48
C GLY A 509 4.49 -3.38 -35.17
N LEU A 510 4.06 -2.39 -34.39
CA LEU A 510 3.47 -1.14 -34.90
C LEU A 510 4.56 -0.08 -35.12
N MET A 511 5.29 -0.18 -36.23
CA MET A 511 6.44 0.70 -36.52
C MET A 511 6.05 2.16 -36.68
N GLU A 512 5.02 2.44 -37.48
CA GLU A 512 4.60 3.81 -37.79
C GLU A 512 4.06 4.52 -36.56
N GLU A 513 3.21 3.83 -35.80
CA GLU A 513 2.62 4.31 -34.56
C GLU A 513 3.69 4.56 -33.50
N GLY A 514 4.69 3.67 -33.40
CA GLY A 514 5.85 3.85 -32.52
C GLY A 514 6.60 5.14 -32.81
N TRP A 515 6.90 5.43 -34.08
CA TRP A 515 7.53 6.69 -34.48
C TRP A 515 6.64 7.92 -34.26
N LYS A 516 5.34 7.81 -34.55
CA LYS A 516 4.36 8.90 -34.28
C LYS A 516 4.37 9.24 -32.79
N LEU A 517 4.32 8.24 -31.91
CA LEU A 517 4.37 8.43 -30.45
C LEU A 517 5.72 8.99 -29.99
N PHE A 518 6.84 8.45 -30.48
CA PHE A 518 8.18 8.89 -30.08
C PHE A 518 8.40 10.38 -30.39
N ARG A 519 7.87 10.88 -31.51
CA ARG A 519 7.95 12.31 -31.89
C ARG A 519 7.10 13.23 -31.02
N LEU A 520 6.11 12.71 -30.30
CA LEU A 520 5.31 13.52 -29.35
C LEU A 520 6.07 13.80 -28.05
N ILE A 521 7.16 13.09 -27.78
CA ILE A 521 7.93 13.21 -26.54
C ILE A 521 8.91 14.37 -26.68
N GLN A 522 8.73 15.42 -25.86
CA GLN A 522 9.61 16.60 -25.90
C GLN A 522 11.06 16.29 -25.50
N SER A 523 11.25 15.43 -24.50
CA SER A 523 12.57 15.04 -23.98
C SER A 523 12.64 13.53 -23.75
N PRO A 524 12.98 12.72 -24.76
CA PRO A 524 13.02 11.27 -24.63
C PRO A 524 14.12 10.81 -23.66
N SER A 525 13.75 10.07 -22.61
CA SER A 525 14.70 9.32 -21.77
C SER A 525 15.27 8.07 -22.46
N VAL A 526 16.34 7.50 -21.88
CA VAL A 526 16.98 6.24 -22.33
C VAL A 526 15.98 5.11 -22.55
N ASP A 527 14.98 4.96 -21.65
CA ASP A 527 13.97 3.89 -21.77
C ASP A 527 13.10 4.02 -23.04
N HIS A 528 12.78 5.24 -23.49
CA HIS A 528 12.03 5.42 -24.73
C HIS A 528 12.86 4.97 -25.94
N TYR A 529 14.16 5.30 -25.95
CA TYR A 529 15.08 4.79 -26.96
C TYR A 529 15.20 3.27 -26.89
N ALA A 530 15.26 2.69 -25.69
CA ALA A 530 15.29 1.23 -25.52
C ALA A 530 14.05 0.56 -26.13
N CYS A 531 12.85 1.09 -25.89
CA CYS A 531 11.61 0.59 -26.52
C CYS A 531 11.64 0.69 -28.05
N MET A 532 12.18 1.79 -28.61
CA MET A 532 12.30 1.97 -30.06
C MET A 532 13.34 1.02 -30.68
N VAL A 533 14.47 0.81 -30.00
CA VAL A 533 15.50 -0.17 -30.42
C VAL A 533 14.93 -1.59 -30.36
N ASP A 534 14.11 -1.91 -29.36
CA ASP A 534 13.41 -3.20 -29.29
C ASP A 534 12.42 -3.37 -30.47
N LEU A 535 11.63 -2.33 -30.78
CA LEU A 535 10.69 -2.33 -31.90
C LEU A 535 11.41 -2.53 -33.25
N LEU A 536 12.42 -1.72 -33.54
CA LEU A 536 13.23 -1.83 -34.77
C LEU A 536 13.95 -3.19 -34.85
N GLY A 537 14.51 -3.63 -33.72
CA GLY A 537 15.21 -4.90 -33.60
C GLY A 537 14.31 -6.10 -33.88
N ARG A 538 13.06 -6.11 -33.41
CA ARG A 538 12.08 -7.16 -33.72
C ARG A 538 11.69 -7.18 -35.19
N LEU A 539 11.55 -6.01 -35.80
CA LEU A 539 11.20 -5.85 -37.22
C LEU A 539 12.35 -6.21 -38.19
N GLY A 540 13.59 -6.29 -37.70
CA GLY A 540 14.76 -6.59 -38.53
C GLY A 540 15.51 -5.37 -39.04
N GLU A 541 15.08 -4.17 -38.62
CA GLU A 541 15.71 -2.89 -38.98
C GLU A 541 16.92 -2.59 -38.08
N LEU A 542 17.87 -3.52 -38.00
CA LEU A 542 19.00 -3.43 -37.07
C LEU A 542 19.96 -2.28 -37.36
N ASP A 543 20.12 -1.91 -38.64
CA ASP A 543 21.00 -0.80 -39.03
C ASP A 543 20.40 0.55 -38.60
N GLU A 544 19.07 0.71 -38.70
CA GLU A 544 18.36 1.86 -38.13
C GLU A 544 18.38 1.85 -36.60
N ALA A 545 18.26 0.67 -35.97
CA ALA A 545 18.41 0.55 -34.52
C ALA A 545 19.80 1.00 -34.04
N LYS A 546 20.86 0.65 -34.78
CA LYS A 546 22.23 1.12 -34.49
C LYS A 546 22.36 2.63 -34.65
N LYS A 547 21.87 3.21 -35.75
CA LYS A 547 21.86 4.67 -35.95
C LYS A 547 21.12 5.39 -34.82
N LEU A 548 19.99 4.83 -34.38
CA LEU A 548 19.21 5.39 -33.29
C LEU A 548 20.03 5.43 -31.99
N ILE A 549 20.76 4.35 -31.66
CA ILE A 549 21.66 4.29 -30.49
C ILE A 549 22.77 5.34 -30.61
N GLU A 550 23.40 5.47 -31.77
CA GLU A 550 24.48 6.44 -32.01
C GLU A 550 24.00 7.90 -31.93
N SER A 551 22.72 8.15 -32.21
CA SER A 551 22.11 9.49 -32.13
C SER A 551 21.59 9.87 -30.74
N MET A 552 21.72 9.00 -29.74
CA MET A 552 21.22 9.26 -28.39
C MET A 552 21.98 10.43 -27.74
N PRO A 553 21.28 11.42 -27.15
CA PRO A 553 21.94 12.54 -26.45
C PRO A 553 22.45 12.17 -25.05
N MET A 554 22.28 10.90 -24.64
CA MET A 554 22.68 10.38 -23.34
C MET A 554 23.25 8.96 -23.46
N GLU A 555 23.98 8.52 -22.43
CA GLU A 555 24.58 7.18 -22.40
C GLU A 555 23.53 6.06 -22.38
N PRO A 556 23.61 5.07 -23.29
CA PRO A 556 22.69 3.94 -23.30
C PRO A 556 22.92 2.97 -22.12
N HIS A 557 21.84 2.53 -21.48
CA HIS A 557 21.90 1.50 -20.44
C HIS A 557 21.85 0.07 -21.01
N ALA A 558 22.05 -0.93 -20.15
CA ALA A 558 22.12 -2.35 -20.56
C ALA A 558 20.90 -2.82 -21.37
N GLY A 559 19.68 -2.42 -21.01
CA GLY A 559 18.46 -2.78 -21.76
C GLY A 559 18.50 -2.45 -23.27
N VAL A 560 19.11 -1.33 -23.68
CA VAL A 560 19.23 -0.94 -25.11
C VAL A 560 20.06 -1.95 -25.89
N TYR A 561 21.24 -2.27 -25.37
CA TYR A 561 22.13 -3.27 -25.97
C TYR A 561 21.57 -4.69 -25.83
N GLY A 562 20.82 -4.98 -24.77
CA GLY A 562 20.11 -6.25 -24.60
C GLY A 562 19.09 -6.51 -25.71
N SER A 563 18.28 -5.49 -26.06
CA SER A 563 17.35 -5.56 -27.20
C SER A 563 18.10 -5.74 -28.52
N LEU A 564 19.20 -5.01 -28.76
CA LEU A 564 20.01 -5.17 -29.98
C LEU A 564 20.66 -6.55 -30.08
N LEU A 565 21.17 -7.10 -28.97
CA LEU A 565 21.77 -8.43 -28.91
C LEU A 565 20.73 -9.51 -29.23
N ASN A 566 19.51 -9.39 -28.67
CA ASN A 566 18.44 -10.32 -28.97
C ASN A 566 17.95 -10.22 -30.43
N ALA A 567 17.81 -9.01 -30.97
CA ALA A 567 17.49 -8.79 -32.37
C ALA A 567 18.55 -9.40 -33.29
N SER A 568 19.83 -9.24 -32.95
CA SER A 568 20.97 -9.80 -33.69
C SER A 568 20.93 -11.33 -33.76
N ARG A 569 20.47 -11.98 -32.68
CA ARG A 569 20.21 -13.43 -32.68
C ARG A 569 19.08 -13.81 -33.62
N ILE A 570 17.95 -13.11 -33.55
CA ILE A 570 16.75 -13.43 -34.35
C ILE A 570 17.05 -13.29 -35.85
N HIS A 571 17.69 -12.18 -36.23
CA HIS A 571 17.97 -11.83 -37.63
C HIS A 571 19.37 -12.29 -38.11
N LYS A 572 20.06 -13.11 -37.31
CA LYS A 572 21.36 -13.74 -37.64
C LYS A 572 22.47 -12.73 -38.03
N ARG A 573 22.49 -11.54 -37.40
CA ARG A 573 23.49 -10.49 -37.63
C ARG A 573 24.59 -10.55 -36.57
N VAL A 574 25.65 -11.33 -36.84
CA VAL A 574 26.69 -11.62 -35.83
C VAL A 574 27.45 -10.37 -35.38
N GLU A 575 27.85 -9.50 -36.31
CA GLU A 575 28.66 -8.29 -36.02
C GLU A 575 27.99 -7.34 -35.02
N LEU A 576 26.69 -7.09 -35.18
CA LEU A 576 25.92 -6.25 -34.26
C LEU A 576 25.72 -6.92 -32.90
N GLY A 577 25.61 -8.26 -32.88
CA GLY A 577 25.61 -9.04 -31.66
C GLY A 577 26.92 -8.92 -30.88
N GLU A 578 28.07 -8.96 -31.55
CA GLU A 578 29.38 -8.77 -30.93
C GLU A 578 29.53 -7.37 -30.32
N LEU A 579 29.10 -6.33 -31.04
CA LEU A 579 29.08 -4.95 -30.57
C LEU A 579 28.24 -4.79 -29.30
N ALA A 580 26.99 -5.28 -29.34
CA ALA A 580 26.06 -5.19 -28.23
C ALA A 580 26.57 -5.97 -27.01
N ALA A 581 27.11 -7.18 -27.21
CA ALA A 581 27.62 -8.00 -26.11
C ALA A 581 28.86 -7.38 -25.44
N LYS A 582 29.77 -6.77 -26.21
CA LYS A 582 30.93 -6.06 -25.65
C LYS A 582 30.48 -4.96 -24.69
N LYS A 583 29.51 -4.14 -25.10
CA LYS A 583 28.93 -3.09 -24.25
C LYS A 583 28.19 -3.66 -23.03
N LEU A 584 27.49 -4.77 -23.19
CA LEU A 584 26.82 -5.45 -22.08
C LEU A 584 27.79 -6.05 -21.05
N PHE A 585 28.98 -6.51 -21.46
CA PHE A 585 29.99 -6.99 -20.52
C PHE A 585 30.65 -5.85 -19.72
N GLU A 586 30.71 -4.64 -20.29
CA GLU A 586 31.13 -3.42 -19.57
C GLU A 586 30.07 -2.99 -18.54
N LEU A 587 28.78 -3.06 -18.90
CA LEU A 587 27.68 -2.58 -18.06
C LEU A 587 27.19 -3.60 -17.02
N GLU A 588 27.11 -4.88 -17.38
CA GLU A 588 26.57 -5.98 -16.56
C GLU A 588 27.44 -7.23 -16.63
N PRO A 589 28.67 -7.20 -16.09
CA PRO A 589 29.64 -8.30 -16.20
C PRO A 589 29.16 -9.61 -15.58
N TYR A 590 28.23 -9.55 -14.62
CA TYR A 590 27.70 -10.70 -13.88
C TYR A 590 26.40 -11.28 -14.46
N ASN A 591 25.86 -10.71 -15.55
CA ASN A 591 24.62 -11.20 -16.14
C ASN A 591 24.88 -12.40 -17.07
N SER A 592 24.50 -13.59 -16.61
CA SER A 592 24.70 -14.85 -17.36
C SER A 592 23.98 -14.89 -18.71
N GLY A 593 22.86 -14.17 -18.84
CA GLY A 593 22.04 -14.13 -20.05
C GLY A 593 22.81 -13.57 -21.24
N ASN A 594 23.62 -12.54 -21.03
CA ASN A 594 24.38 -11.87 -22.10
C ASN A 594 25.43 -12.81 -22.72
N TYR A 595 26.15 -13.57 -21.88
CA TYR A 595 27.12 -14.58 -22.35
C TYR A 595 26.45 -15.72 -23.11
N ILE A 596 25.33 -16.23 -22.58
CA ILE A 596 24.58 -17.32 -23.21
C ILE A 596 24.02 -16.87 -24.57
N LEU A 597 23.50 -15.64 -24.64
CA LEU A 597 22.91 -15.12 -25.87
C LEU A 597 23.96 -14.94 -26.97
N LEU A 598 25.14 -14.39 -26.65
CA LEU A 598 26.26 -14.30 -27.59
C LEU A 598 26.78 -15.70 -27.98
N SER A 599 26.90 -16.62 -27.02
CA SER A 599 27.27 -18.02 -27.30
C SER A 599 26.29 -18.67 -28.28
N ASN A 600 24.99 -18.39 -28.17
CA ASN A 600 23.98 -18.91 -29.08
C ASN A 600 24.07 -18.28 -30.48
N ILE A 601 24.44 -17.00 -30.57
CA ILE A 601 24.69 -16.31 -31.85
C ILE A 601 25.89 -16.95 -32.57
N TYR A 602 26.98 -17.24 -31.85
CA TYR A 602 28.13 -17.93 -32.44
C TYR A 602 27.81 -19.37 -32.85
N ALA A 603 27.07 -20.09 -32.02
CA ALA A 603 26.65 -21.46 -32.33
C ALA A 603 25.80 -21.51 -33.61
N SER A 604 24.83 -20.60 -33.78
CA SER A 604 24.00 -20.54 -34.99
C SER A 604 24.80 -20.14 -36.25
N ALA A 605 25.90 -19.41 -36.07
CA ALA A 605 26.87 -19.08 -37.12
C ALA A 605 27.97 -20.15 -37.31
N SER A 606 27.88 -21.31 -36.61
CA SER A 606 28.89 -22.38 -36.63
C SER A 606 30.31 -21.97 -36.18
N ARG A 607 30.44 -20.88 -35.41
CA ARG A 607 31.70 -20.35 -34.87
C ARG A 607 32.03 -20.93 -33.48
N TRP A 608 32.33 -22.22 -33.42
CA TRP A 608 32.47 -22.97 -32.16
C TRP A 608 33.67 -22.55 -31.28
N GLU A 609 34.77 -22.09 -31.87
CA GLU A 609 35.91 -21.56 -31.12
C GLU A 609 35.52 -20.33 -30.29
N ASP A 610 34.66 -19.47 -30.87
CA ASP A 610 34.16 -18.27 -30.20
C ASP A 610 33.16 -18.62 -29.09
N VAL A 611 32.37 -19.69 -29.27
CA VAL A 611 31.50 -20.27 -28.22
C VAL A 611 32.34 -20.67 -27.00
N GLU A 612 33.39 -21.45 -27.22
CA GLU A 612 34.25 -21.92 -26.13
C GLU A 612 34.98 -20.74 -25.45
N ARG A 613 35.40 -19.73 -26.22
CA ARG A 613 35.97 -18.49 -25.68
C ARG A 613 34.99 -17.74 -24.77
N VAL A 614 33.75 -17.53 -25.21
CA VAL A 614 32.72 -16.83 -24.40
C VAL A 614 32.40 -17.60 -23.12
N ARG A 615 32.22 -18.92 -23.22
CA ARG A 615 31.98 -19.79 -22.04
C ARG A 615 33.18 -19.84 -21.10
N GLY A 616 34.40 -19.81 -21.65
CA GLY A 616 35.64 -19.65 -20.90
C GLY A 616 35.67 -18.35 -20.12
N THR A 617 35.33 -17.22 -20.74
CA THR A 617 35.21 -15.92 -20.06
C THR A 617 34.14 -15.96 -18.96
N MET A 618 32.97 -16.53 -19.24
CA MET A 618 31.89 -16.68 -18.26
C MET A 618 32.36 -17.45 -17.00
N ARG A 619 33.13 -18.53 -17.17
CA ARG A 619 33.73 -19.28 -16.06
C ARG A 619 34.79 -18.48 -15.30
N LYS A 620 35.64 -17.73 -16.01
CA LYS A 620 36.68 -16.87 -15.40
C LYS A 620 36.10 -15.75 -14.52
N VAL A 621 34.99 -15.16 -14.95
CA VAL A 621 34.28 -14.11 -14.18
C VAL A 621 33.46 -14.71 -13.02
N GLY A 622 33.29 -16.04 -12.98
CA GLY A 622 32.51 -16.73 -11.95
C GLY A 622 31.00 -16.68 -12.15
N VAL A 623 30.53 -16.35 -13.35
CA VAL A 623 29.11 -16.22 -13.67
C VAL A 623 28.50 -17.60 -13.89
N ARG A 624 27.42 -17.91 -13.16
CA ARG A 624 26.68 -19.16 -13.30
C ARG A 624 25.43 -18.96 -14.15
N LYS A 625 25.09 -19.96 -14.96
CA LYS A 625 23.85 -19.97 -15.74
C LYS A 625 22.64 -19.91 -14.81
N THR A 626 21.74 -18.97 -15.06
CA THR A 626 20.47 -18.91 -14.34
C THR A 626 19.61 -20.12 -14.67
N THR A 627 19.14 -20.83 -13.65
CA THR A 627 18.27 -22.01 -13.82
C THR A 627 16.88 -21.56 -14.30
N GLY A 628 16.44 -22.14 -15.41
CA GLY A 628 15.07 -21.96 -15.91
C GLY A 628 14.10 -22.83 -15.12
N TRP A 629 13.01 -22.23 -14.66
CA TRP A 629 11.93 -22.93 -13.97
C TRP A 629 10.57 -22.40 -14.42
N SER A 630 9.58 -23.28 -14.39
CA SER A 630 8.19 -22.95 -14.65
C SER A 630 7.35 -23.35 -13.46
N TRP A 631 6.25 -22.66 -13.20
CA TRP A 631 5.30 -23.10 -12.19
C TRP A 631 3.86 -23.01 -12.67
N VAL A 632 2.99 -23.74 -11.99
CA VAL A 632 1.53 -23.77 -12.18
C VAL A 632 0.85 -23.71 -10.81
N GLU A 633 -0.29 -23.04 -10.76
CA GLU A 633 -1.17 -23.03 -9.60
C GLU A 633 -2.15 -24.21 -9.64
N ASP A 634 -2.15 -25.04 -8.59
CA ASP A 634 -3.22 -26.02 -8.34
C ASP A 634 -3.73 -25.90 -6.91
N LYS A 635 -5.06 -25.88 -6.74
CA LYS A 635 -5.77 -25.79 -5.44
C LYS A 635 -5.17 -24.76 -4.45
N GLY A 636 -4.75 -23.60 -4.94
CA GLY A 636 -4.16 -22.52 -4.11
C GLY A 636 -2.72 -22.76 -3.64
N LYS A 637 -2.03 -23.74 -4.23
CA LYS A 637 -0.61 -24.04 -4.03
C LYS A 637 0.16 -23.87 -5.34
N MET A 638 1.37 -23.33 -5.26
CA MET A 638 2.27 -23.21 -6.40
C MET A 638 3.15 -24.45 -6.54
N HIS A 639 3.13 -25.07 -7.72
CA HIS A 639 3.95 -26.23 -8.06
C HIS A 639 5.05 -25.80 -9.03
N LYS A 640 6.32 -25.90 -8.60
CA LYS A 640 7.49 -25.47 -9.36
C LYS A 640 8.16 -26.67 -10.03
N PHE A 641 8.57 -26.48 -11.28
CA PHE A 641 9.22 -27.47 -12.13
C PHE A 641 10.54 -26.93 -12.67
N ILE A 642 11.58 -27.75 -12.59
CA ILE A 642 12.90 -27.50 -13.15
C ILE A 642 13.20 -28.66 -14.11
N ALA A 643 13.84 -28.36 -15.24
CA ALA A 643 14.21 -29.41 -16.20
C ALA A 643 15.14 -30.44 -15.53
N GLY A 644 14.83 -31.73 -15.68
CA GLY A 644 15.58 -32.84 -15.07
C GLY A 644 15.28 -33.09 -13.58
N ASP A 645 14.47 -32.26 -12.93
CA ASP A 645 14.05 -32.47 -11.55
C ASP A 645 12.98 -33.57 -11.47
N ARG A 646 13.09 -34.44 -10.45
CA ARG A 646 12.14 -35.51 -10.11
C ARG A 646 11.67 -35.46 -8.66
N LEU A 647 11.93 -34.36 -7.94
CA LEU A 647 11.53 -34.18 -6.53
C LEU A 647 10.01 -34.03 -6.35
N HIS A 648 9.25 -33.83 -7.42
CA HIS A 648 7.80 -33.68 -7.34
C HIS A 648 7.11 -35.03 -7.04
N GLU A 649 6.17 -35.05 -6.10
CA GLU A 649 5.42 -36.25 -5.67
C GLU A 649 4.75 -37.03 -6.83
N ARG A 650 4.35 -36.32 -7.90
CA ARG A 650 3.74 -36.88 -9.11
C ARG A 650 4.69 -36.95 -10.31
N SER A 651 6.00 -36.98 -10.08
CA SER A 651 7.00 -36.94 -11.17
C SER A 651 6.74 -38.04 -12.20
N ASP A 652 6.54 -39.29 -11.78
CA ASP A 652 6.38 -40.42 -12.72
C ASP A 652 5.18 -40.26 -13.65
N ASP A 653 4.04 -39.77 -13.15
CA ASP A 653 2.86 -39.46 -13.96
C ASP A 653 3.11 -38.32 -14.95
N ILE A 654 3.84 -37.28 -14.53
CA ILE A 654 4.18 -36.14 -15.38
C ILE A 654 5.05 -36.59 -16.55
N TYR A 655 6.09 -37.39 -16.29
CA TYR A 655 6.96 -37.91 -17.36
C TYR A 655 6.26 -38.92 -18.26
N ARG A 656 5.30 -39.69 -17.74
CA ARG A 656 4.44 -40.56 -18.55
C ARG A 656 3.61 -39.74 -19.55
N ILE A 657 2.90 -38.70 -19.08
CA ILE A 657 2.12 -37.81 -19.94
C ILE A 657 3.02 -37.09 -20.95
N LEU A 658 4.21 -36.66 -20.53
CA LEU A 658 5.18 -36.02 -21.42
C LEU A 658 5.58 -36.95 -22.59
N SER A 659 5.82 -38.23 -22.30
CA SER A 659 6.13 -39.25 -23.31
C SER A 659 4.96 -39.48 -24.27
N GLU A 660 3.74 -39.61 -23.74
CA GLU A 660 2.51 -39.76 -24.53
C GLU A 660 2.28 -38.55 -25.45
N LEU A 661 2.39 -37.33 -24.93
CA LEU A 661 2.30 -36.10 -25.71
C LEU A 661 3.41 -36.03 -26.77
N GLY A 662 4.64 -36.41 -26.42
CA GLY A 662 5.76 -36.48 -27.36
C GLY A 662 5.43 -37.39 -28.55
N MET A 663 4.84 -38.56 -28.31
CA MET A 663 4.38 -39.46 -29.37
C MET A 663 3.24 -38.85 -30.22
N LYS A 664 2.24 -38.22 -29.59
CA LYS A 664 1.15 -37.55 -30.32
C LYS A 664 1.66 -36.41 -31.19
N MET A 665 2.53 -35.56 -30.65
CA MET A 665 3.13 -34.43 -31.38
C MET A 665 3.95 -34.90 -32.58
N ARG A 666 4.75 -35.97 -32.44
CA ARG A 666 5.51 -36.55 -33.57
C ARG A 666 4.59 -37.05 -34.70
N ARG A 667 3.46 -37.67 -34.36
CA ARG A 667 2.46 -38.12 -35.35
C ARG A 667 1.84 -36.95 -36.13
N ASP A 668 1.72 -35.77 -35.51
CA ASP A 668 1.18 -34.55 -36.14
C ASP A 668 2.27 -33.66 -36.77
N GLY A 669 3.51 -34.17 -36.91
CA GLY A 669 4.60 -33.52 -37.66
C GLY A 669 5.59 -32.67 -36.84
N TYR A 670 5.57 -32.77 -35.51
CA TYR A 670 6.54 -32.07 -34.66
C TYR A 670 7.96 -32.59 -34.85
N THR A 671 8.91 -31.67 -35.04
CA THR A 671 10.35 -31.92 -34.95
C THR A 671 10.96 -30.99 -33.91
N ALA A 672 11.75 -31.55 -32.98
CA ALA A 672 12.39 -30.77 -31.94
C ALA A 672 13.53 -29.92 -32.53
N ASP A 673 13.60 -28.63 -32.17
CA ASP A 673 14.69 -27.76 -32.62
C ASP A 673 15.96 -28.03 -31.80
N LYS A 674 16.93 -28.70 -32.42
CA LYS A 674 18.19 -29.14 -31.80
C LYS A 674 19.30 -28.08 -31.87
N SER A 675 19.08 -26.94 -32.52
CA SER A 675 20.09 -25.91 -32.80
C SER A 675 20.74 -25.31 -31.54
N CYS A 676 20.12 -25.53 -30.36
CA CYS A 676 20.53 -24.95 -29.08
C CYS A 676 21.37 -25.91 -28.19
N VAL A 677 21.56 -27.17 -28.57
CA VAL A 677 22.30 -28.17 -27.77
C VAL A 677 23.75 -28.32 -28.27
N LEU A 678 24.70 -28.54 -27.36
CA LEU A 678 26.12 -28.72 -27.69
C LEU A 678 26.33 -29.94 -28.61
N ARG A 679 27.38 -29.88 -29.45
CA ARG A 679 27.69 -30.91 -30.46
C ARG A 679 28.10 -32.26 -29.86
N ASP A 680 28.60 -32.26 -28.62
CA ASP A 680 29.20 -33.43 -27.94
C ASP A 680 28.18 -34.38 -27.27
N VAL A 681 26.91 -34.28 -27.66
CA VAL A 681 25.79 -35.04 -27.09
C VAL A 681 25.12 -35.80 -28.25
N GLU A 682 24.81 -37.08 -28.06
CA GLU A 682 24.18 -37.91 -29.10
C GLU A 682 22.83 -37.31 -29.53
N GLU A 683 22.41 -37.53 -30.78
CA GLU A 683 21.21 -36.89 -31.35
C GLU A 683 19.91 -37.21 -30.60
N GLU A 684 19.88 -38.36 -29.91
CA GLU A 684 18.79 -38.82 -29.05
C GLU A 684 18.81 -38.11 -27.68
N GLU A 685 20.00 -37.90 -27.10
CA GLU A 685 20.18 -37.16 -25.84
C GLU A 685 19.87 -35.66 -26.02
N LYS A 686 20.17 -35.07 -27.19
CA LYS A 686 19.76 -33.69 -27.53
C LYS A 686 18.24 -33.54 -27.55
N GLU A 687 17.53 -34.53 -28.07
CA GLU A 687 16.05 -34.53 -28.09
C GLU A 687 15.47 -34.71 -26.69
N GLU A 688 16.08 -35.54 -25.84
CA GLU A 688 15.64 -35.73 -24.45
C GLU A 688 15.85 -34.47 -23.59
N MET A 689 16.97 -33.76 -23.79
CA MET A 689 17.26 -32.48 -23.12
C MET A 689 16.25 -31.38 -23.49
N VAL A 690 15.83 -31.31 -24.75
CA VAL A 690 14.82 -30.33 -25.23
C VAL A 690 13.40 -30.80 -24.91
N GLY A 691 13.18 -32.11 -24.82
CA GLY A 691 11.92 -32.73 -24.43
C GLY A 691 11.50 -32.46 -22.98
N THR A 692 12.46 -32.26 -22.08
CA THR A 692 12.23 -32.15 -20.62
C THR A 692 12.23 -30.73 -20.07
N HIS A 693 12.08 -29.72 -20.94
CA HIS A 693 11.98 -28.32 -20.51
C HIS A 693 10.86 -28.10 -19.48
N SER A 694 11.13 -27.23 -18.51
CA SER A 694 10.24 -26.95 -17.37
C SER A 694 8.81 -26.55 -17.76
N GLU A 695 8.64 -25.89 -18.90
CA GLU A 695 7.36 -25.49 -19.49
C GLU A 695 6.51 -26.71 -19.84
N LYS A 696 7.12 -27.72 -20.48
CA LYS A 696 6.45 -28.96 -20.88
C LYS A 696 6.05 -29.76 -19.64
N LEU A 697 6.94 -29.86 -18.65
CA LEU A 697 6.65 -30.51 -17.36
C LEU A 697 5.47 -29.84 -16.63
N ALA A 698 5.49 -28.50 -16.56
CA ALA A 698 4.43 -27.73 -15.93
C ALA A 698 3.07 -27.93 -16.63
N ILE A 699 3.05 -27.96 -17.97
CA ILE A 699 1.82 -28.23 -18.74
C ILE A 699 1.34 -29.67 -18.54
N CYS A 700 2.23 -30.66 -18.52
CA CYS A 700 1.88 -32.05 -18.26
C CYS A 700 1.26 -32.22 -16.86
N PHE A 701 1.83 -31.57 -15.84
CA PHE A 701 1.22 -31.52 -14.51
C PHE A 701 -0.16 -30.85 -14.56
N ALA A 702 -0.30 -29.71 -15.24
CA ALA A 702 -1.58 -29.03 -15.36
C ALA A 702 -2.64 -29.91 -16.04
N LEU A 703 -2.30 -30.62 -17.10
CA LEU A 703 -3.18 -31.58 -17.79
C LEU A 703 -3.59 -32.74 -16.87
N LEU A 704 -2.70 -33.20 -16.00
CA LEU A 704 -2.99 -34.27 -15.04
C LEU A 704 -4.00 -33.86 -13.97
N VAL A 705 -3.94 -32.61 -13.49
CA VAL A 705 -4.71 -32.17 -12.31
C VAL A 705 -5.95 -31.34 -12.63
N SER A 706 -6.08 -30.83 -13.85
CA SER A 706 -7.18 -29.93 -14.23
C SER A 706 -8.25 -30.63 -15.07
N GLU A 707 -9.50 -30.19 -14.89
CA GLU A 707 -10.65 -30.69 -15.65
C GLU A 707 -10.53 -30.39 -17.15
N ALA A 708 -11.16 -31.23 -17.98
CA ALA A 708 -11.21 -31.04 -19.42
C ALA A 708 -11.79 -29.66 -19.78
N GLY A 709 -11.13 -28.94 -20.68
CA GLY A 709 -11.53 -27.59 -21.11
C GLY A 709 -11.05 -26.45 -20.21
N ALA A 710 -10.48 -26.70 -19.02
CA ALA A 710 -9.98 -25.62 -18.16
C ALA A 710 -8.75 -24.91 -18.79
N VAL A 711 -8.65 -23.60 -18.62
CA VAL A 711 -7.49 -22.83 -19.12
C VAL A 711 -6.25 -23.13 -18.28
N ILE A 712 -5.16 -23.55 -18.93
CA ILE A 712 -3.88 -23.84 -18.28
C ILE A 712 -3.06 -22.55 -18.21
N ARG A 713 -2.55 -22.20 -17.02
CA ARG A 713 -1.72 -21.00 -16.82
C ARG A 713 -0.35 -21.39 -16.30
N VAL A 714 0.69 -21.06 -17.06
CA VAL A 714 2.08 -21.35 -16.73
C VAL A 714 2.85 -20.04 -16.64
N VAL A 715 3.68 -19.90 -15.63
CA VAL A 715 4.63 -18.80 -15.54
C VAL A 715 6.04 -19.35 -15.67
N LYS A 716 6.85 -18.70 -16.49
CA LYS A 716 8.26 -18.99 -16.72
C LYS A 716 9.09 -17.80 -16.28
N ASN A 717 10.22 -18.06 -15.62
CA ASN A 717 11.14 -17.01 -15.15
C ASN A 717 12.08 -16.46 -16.23
N LEU A 718 12.26 -17.20 -17.32
CA LEU A 718 13.06 -16.84 -18.48
C LEU A 718 12.16 -16.72 -19.72
N ARG A 719 12.70 -16.22 -20.82
CA ARG A 719 12.01 -16.20 -22.10
C ARG A 719 11.73 -17.64 -22.59
N VAL A 720 10.54 -17.90 -23.13
CA VAL A 720 10.22 -19.21 -23.74
C VAL A 720 11.16 -19.45 -24.92
N CYS A 721 11.63 -20.69 -25.14
CA CYS A 721 12.43 -21.01 -26.34
C CYS A 721 11.54 -21.33 -27.55
N LEU A 722 12.10 -21.24 -28.77
CA LEU A 722 11.38 -21.51 -30.02
C LEU A 722 10.74 -22.91 -30.02
N ASP A 723 11.47 -23.91 -29.54
CA ASP A 723 10.99 -25.29 -29.43
C ASP A 723 9.78 -25.41 -28.49
N CYS A 724 9.89 -24.87 -27.27
CA CYS A 724 8.76 -24.88 -26.34
C CYS A 724 7.55 -24.15 -26.93
N HIS A 725 7.75 -23.00 -27.57
CA HIS A 725 6.66 -22.26 -28.19
C HIS A 725 5.94 -23.10 -29.28
N ALA A 726 6.70 -23.79 -30.14
CA ALA A 726 6.14 -24.69 -31.15
C ALA A 726 5.44 -25.91 -30.54
N ALA A 727 6.04 -26.54 -29.53
CA ALA A 727 5.44 -27.67 -28.81
C ALA A 727 4.12 -27.27 -28.15
N ILE A 728 4.06 -26.12 -27.47
CA ILE A 728 2.87 -25.65 -26.77
C ILE A 728 1.72 -25.34 -27.75
N LYS A 729 2.03 -24.78 -28.94
CA LYS A 729 1.04 -24.64 -30.02
C LYS A 729 0.37 -25.98 -30.33
N MET A 730 1.15 -27.02 -30.57
CA MET A 730 0.59 -28.33 -30.88
C MET A 730 -0.13 -28.97 -29.70
N ILE A 731 0.39 -28.85 -28.48
CA ILE A 731 -0.29 -29.37 -27.28
C ILE A 731 -1.67 -28.70 -27.14
N SER A 732 -1.78 -27.39 -27.36
CA SER A 732 -3.07 -26.68 -27.34
C SER A 732 -4.05 -27.23 -28.38
N LYS A 733 -3.58 -27.52 -29.61
CA LYS A 733 -4.39 -28.14 -30.68
C LYS A 733 -4.81 -29.57 -30.34
N LEU A 734 -3.89 -30.39 -29.87
CA LEU A 734 -4.09 -31.83 -29.63
C LEU A 734 -5.02 -32.09 -28.44
N GLU A 735 -4.86 -31.31 -27.37
CA GLU A 735 -5.65 -31.48 -26.15
C GLU A 735 -6.91 -30.61 -26.14
N GLY A 736 -7.09 -29.72 -27.13
CA GLY A 736 -8.23 -28.80 -27.22
C GLY A 736 -8.30 -27.85 -26.03
N ARG A 737 -7.15 -27.38 -25.55
CA ARG A 737 -7.03 -26.52 -24.35
C ARG A 737 -6.46 -25.16 -24.72
N GLU A 738 -6.99 -24.13 -24.10
CA GLU A 738 -6.30 -22.84 -24.05
C GLU A 738 -5.16 -22.91 -23.03
N ILE A 739 -3.95 -22.54 -23.46
CA ILE A 739 -2.75 -22.53 -22.63
C ILE A 739 -2.20 -21.10 -22.64
N ILE A 740 -2.10 -20.48 -21.48
CA ILE A 740 -1.53 -19.15 -21.30
C ILE A 740 -0.18 -19.30 -20.64
N VAL A 741 0.88 -18.90 -21.34
CA VAL A 741 2.24 -18.90 -20.82
C VAL A 741 2.73 -17.48 -20.67
N ARG A 742 3.08 -17.08 -19.45
CA ARG A 742 3.71 -15.80 -19.14
C ARG A 742 5.21 -16.01 -18.98
N ASP A 743 6.01 -15.42 -19.86
CA ASP A 743 7.46 -15.34 -19.67
C ASP A 743 7.88 -14.02 -19.01
N ASN A 744 9.18 -13.75 -18.99
CA ASN A 744 9.72 -12.52 -18.42
C ASN A 744 9.41 -11.26 -19.25
N ASN A 745 8.94 -11.39 -20.49
CA ASN A 745 8.70 -10.28 -21.40
C ASN A 745 7.21 -10.08 -21.73
N ARG A 746 6.47 -11.17 -22.02
CA ARG A 746 5.09 -11.10 -22.52
C ARG A 746 4.25 -12.34 -22.16
N PHE A 747 2.98 -12.27 -22.53
CA PHE A 747 2.07 -13.41 -22.58
C PHE A 747 2.06 -14.05 -23.97
N HIS A 748 1.95 -15.37 -23.96
CA HIS A 748 1.68 -16.22 -25.11
C HIS A 748 0.40 -16.98 -24.81
N CYS A 749 -0.69 -16.63 -25.50
CA CYS A 749 -1.97 -17.31 -25.37
C CYS A 749 -2.12 -18.27 -26.54
N PHE A 750 -2.03 -19.57 -26.25
CA PHE A 750 -2.11 -20.64 -27.23
C PHE A 750 -3.53 -21.19 -27.28
N SER A 751 -4.12 -21.19 -28.46
CA SER A 751 -5.45 -21.74 -28.71
C SER A 751 -5.50 -22.34 -30.11
N ASN A 752 -5.96 -23.59 -30.22
CA ASN A 752 -6.13 -24.32 -31.49
C ASN A 752 -4.89 -24.31 -32.40
N GLY A 753 -3.68 -24.42 -31.82
CA GLY A 753 -2.44 -24.42 -32.61
C GLY A 753 -1.88 -23.05 -32.96
N LEU A 754 -2.57 -21.96 -32.59
CA LEU A 754 -2.13 -20.59 -32.83
C LEU A 754 -1.70 -19.94 -31.52
N CYS A 755 -0.80 -18.97 -31.60
CA CYS A 755 -0.39 -18.15 -30.47
C CYS A 755 -0.78 -16.68 -30.71
N SER A 756 -1.21 -15.97 -29.66
CA SER A 756 -1.52 -14.54 -29.71
C SER A 756 -0.37 -13.66 -30.21
N CYS A 757 0.88 -14.12 -30.10
CA CYS A 757 2.04 -13.40 -30.62
C CYS A 757 2.20 -13.47 -32.14
N LYS A 758 1.44 -14.33 -32.85
CA LYS A 758 1.57 -14.56 -34.31
C LYS A 758 3.01 -14.88 -34.76
N ASP A 759 3.77 -15.57 -33.90
CA ASP A 759 5.20 -15.86 -34.09
C ASP A 759 6.10 -14.60 -34.21
N TYR A 760 5.57 -13.43 -33.86
CA TYR A 760 6.28 -12.15 -33.74
C TYR A 760 6.62 -11.90 -32.26
N TRP A 761 7.80 -12.34 -31.80
CA TRP A 761 8.20 -12.18 -30.40
C TRP A 761 9.71 -12.15 -30.14
#